data_AF-A0AAV2R4E7-F1
#
_entry.id   AF-A0AAV2R4E7-F1
#
_cell.length_a   1.000
_cell.length_b   1.000
_cell.length_c   1.000
_cell.angle_alpha   90.00
_cell.angle_beta   90.00
_cell.angle_gamma   90.00
#
_symmetry.space_group_name_H-M   'P 1'
#
loop_
_entity.id
_entity.type
_entity.pdbx_description
1 polymer ?
#
loop_
_entity_poly.entity_id
_entity_poly.type
_entity_poly.pdbx_seq_one_letter_code
_entity_poly.pdbx_strand_id
1 'polypeptide(L)'
;AVYGCMSEDGPSGHRVRGPACECLITLNQQLKTRIDIFRNPHLSPSRHQVITPTSSVVLSLSTDMTGGSSTSSSHSLLNHNGADVRPSGDGKDRSQSSCALSHAISSSTIHEADDGDEFILLGAHQMTVTTHCCCVLQCAWPLLVAGRPQLQGLSLALVEATLDLLAQCTLASVLWINMNEDDQHQQVTDVIIMMTKEIIKMLSDIQESLRCRKFEPENKYQLMCFRNLALVLSRMLVDFVSVEEASKILDDESFDGLQNLLLNSWFSLECSSLHQQLLGHLMSAKPTAGQQIESMLHAAKLLRTTATFMSTSSTKQQDFIMLAEQCIDISLVHQSPVFIEKLVRGLAKQGAHGQMSQEYIEKAENLLLDIFSFPDATFRLLSHKSVLHLVEESIGVSCASDVSKSRSIRILVLLSPSIIKQLLYGNMMDCTKEVVETSRNILLSLMRGKALMRGEVWQAAAKCWKGCLNHIVCLANTQTHIGRAVLALPRDIFTSEPDYKKLVLMFHLQCLYIKDGTTRRAAFQEVVHYLLPGAGVYHPDPYTIDLDTQYNIFLTQQPIIMTKILPPIAIESGRLLQVLELIVGSGSNIDREVQRAAWSQLAFILQDPRLHATMLHHCSLEYLITSLSDMLKVDISMGVTLEFIPGIIEVLRQLAIYSTDVRITLANDLEVLLCILRSSLIHSSNEHFRSSSSCLMFFLLFNDVMKTTQKTNNKDEINNKNVYWLVPELLRDKVHLPFHCDAYKWPEHFQISTDMRIVLNLVHQDNQKARYAMEFLQCVWLEAQVSGGLDGLTSSEWEPVEFSQVLNLPTEGENILRSFITTNLIKDIIYAVENGTSHVEVKKNVNMLKCSYLQLPLLPKLRSRHFFPDLWSQAMKRFVTSQPNSTSDEQLLCHVIDSIDTLLQ
;
A
#
# COMPACT_ATOMS: atom_id res chain seq x y z
N ALA A 1 -30.05 47.61 -9.27
CA ALA A 1 -31.19 46.93 -9.91
C ALA A 1 -30.96 45.42 -9.97
N VAL A 2 -30.39 44.85 -11.04
CA VAL A 2 -30.33 43.40 -11.30
C VAL A 2 -29.76 42.57 -10.12
N TYR A 3 -28.69 43.05 -9.46
CA TYR A 3 -28.16 42.41 -8.24
C TYR A 3 -29.17 42.30 -7.09
N GLY A 4 -30.01 43.31 -6.88
CA GLY A 4 -31.08 43.25 -5.88
C GLY A 4 -32.14 42.20 -6.23
N CYS A 5 -32.44 42.02 -7.52
CA CYS A 5 -33.35 40.96 -7.98
C CYS A 5 -32.81 39.54 -7.72
N MET A 6 -31.49 39.38 -7.52
CA MET A 6 -30.88 38.11 -7.12
C MET A 6 -31.05 37.85 -5.61
N SER A 7 -30.96 38.91 -4.78
CA SER A 7 -31.03 38.86 -3.31
C SER A 7 -32.42 39.13 -2.70
N GLU A 8 -33.45 39.43 -3.51
CA GLU A 8 -34.84 39.58 -3.05
C GLU A 8 -35.37 38.27 -2.41
N ASP A 9 -35.41 38.20 -1.08
CA ASP A 9 -35.99 37.09 -0.34
C ASP A 9 -37.52 37.21 -0.19
N GLY A 10 -38.22 36.21 -0.70
CA GLY A 10 -39.68 36.09 -0.62
C GLY A 10 -40.23 35.08 -1.62
N PRO A 11 -41.48 34.60 -1.44
CA PRO A 11 -42.08 33.57 -2.29
C PRO A 11 -42.24 33.97 -3.77
N SER A 12 -42.24 35.28 -4.06
CA SER A 12 -42.26 35.86 -5.40
C SER A 12 -40.88 36.00 -6.06
N GLY A 13 -39.79 36.12 -5.30
CA GLY A 13 -38.46 36.48 -5.81
C GLY A 13 -37.93 35.52 -6.87
N HIS A 14 -38.31 34.24 -6.79
CA HIS A 14 -37.99 33.23 -7.82
C HIS A 14 -38.45 33.60 -9.25
N ARG A 15 -39.47 34.48 -9.41
CA ARG A 15 -39.90 34.97 -10.73
C ARG A 15 -38.94 35.98 -11.35
N VAL A 16 -38.12 36.65 -10.53
CA VAL A 16 -37.20 37.72 -10.95
C VAL A 16 -35.75 37.19 -10.99
N ARG A 17 -35.37 36.32 -10.06
CA ARG A 17 -34.03 35.69 -10.00
C ARG A 17 -33.65 34.97 -11.31
N GLY A 18 -34.56 34.24 -11.95
CA GLY A 18 -34.30 33.52 -13.21
C GLY A 18 -33.89 34.45 -14.37
N PRO A 19 -34.76 35.39 -14.79
CA PRO A 19 -34.42 36.39 -15.81
C PRO A 19 -33.22 37.28 -15.45
N ALA A 20 -32.97 37.53 -14.16
CA ALA A 20 -31.76 38.20 -13.70
C ALA A 20 -30.48 37.39 -14.01
N CYS A 21 -30.50 36.06 -13.80
CA CYS A 21 -29.39 35.20 -14.19
C CYS A 21 -29.15 35.21 -15.71
N GLU A 22 -30.21 35.08 -16.52
CA GLU A 22 -30.09 35.10 -17.99
C GLU A 22 -29.52 36.43 -18.50
N CYS A 23 -29.98 37.55 -17.97
CA CYS A 23 -29.46 38.89 -18.28
C CYS A 23 -27.97 39.02 -17.93
N LEU A 24 -27.53 38.50 -16.77
CA LEU A 24 -26.13 38.52 -16.35
C LEU A 24 -25.26 37.57 -17.18
N ILE A 25 -25.77 36.40 -17.62
CA ILE A 25 -25.07 35.51 -18.56
C ILE A 25 -24.82 36.24 -19.88
N THR A 26 -25.84 36.87 -20.47
CA THR A 26 -25.71 37.64 -21.71
C THR A 26 -24.73 38.80 -21.56
N LEU A 27 -24.77 39.52 -20.42
CA LEU A 27 -23.83 40.60 -20.13
C LEU A 27 -22.38 40.08 -20.02
N ASN A 28 -22.15 38.97 -19.32
CA ASN A 28 -20.82 38.37 -19.21
C ASN A 28 -20.28 37.92 -20.58
N GLN A 29 -21.12 37.35 -21.46
CA GLN A 29 -20.74 37.00 -22.83
C GLN A 29 -20.38 38.23 -23.67
N GLN A 30 -21.12 39.33 -23.54
CA GLN A 30 -20.83 40.60 -24.21
C GLN A 30 -19.55 41.28 -23.67
N LEU A 31 -19.27 41.18 -22.37
CA LEU A 31 -18.02 41.63 -21.76
C LEU A 31 -16.83 40.78 -22.23
N LYS A 32 -16.96 39.46 -22.23
CA LYS A 32 -15.93 38.50 -22.69
C LYS A 32 -15.52 38.78 -24.14
N THR A 33 -16.49 38.79 -25.05
CA THR A 33 -16.27 39.09 -26.48
C THR A 33 -15.67 40.50 -26.69
N ARG A 34 -16.08 41.50 -25.92
CA ARG A 34 -15.46 42.84 -25.95
C ARG A 34 -14.00 42.81 -25.50
N ILE A 35 -13.66 42.09 -24.43
CA ILE A 35 -12.27 41.93 -23.95
C ILE A 35 -11.42 41.21 -24.99
N ASP A 36 -11.93 40.13 -25.60
CA ASP A 36 -11.21 39.37 -26.64
C ASP A 36 -10.97 40.19 -27.92
N ILE A 37 -11.87 41.12 -28.26
CA ILE A 37 -11.68 42.12 -29.34
C ILE A 37 -10.57 43.12 -28.96
N PHE A 38 -10.59 43.69 -27.76
CA PHE A 38 -9.56 44.66 -27.33
C PHE A 38 -8.18 44.03 -27.07
N ARG A 39 -8.12 42.71 -26.78
CA ARG A 39 -6.86 41.95 -26.69
C ARG A 39 -6.30 41.52 -28.05
N ASN A 40 -7.08 41.53 -29.12
CA ASN A 40 -6.60 41.17 -30.45
C ASN A 40 -5.95 42.39 -31.14
N PRO A 41 -4.62 42.42 -31.37
CA PRO A 41 -3.94 43.57 -31.97
C PRO A 41 -4.31 43.81 -33.45
N HIS A 42 -5.07 42.90 -34.06
CA HIS A 42 -5.57 42.99 -35.43
C HIS A 42 -7.06 43.37 -35.55
N LEU A 43 -7.78 43.52 -34.43
CA LEU A 43 -9.22 43.84 -34.40
C LEU A 43 -9.57 45.11 -33.61
N SER A 44 -8.58 45.77 -33.00
CA SER A 44 -8.80 47.04 -32.31
C SER A 44 -9.15 48.17 -33.32
N PRO A 45 -10.20 48.97 -33.08
CA PRO A 45 -10.61 50.01 -34.00
C PRO A 45 -9.59 51.15 -34.02
N SER A 46 -8.84 51.27 -35.11
CA SER A 46 -7.72 52.20 -35.27
C SER A 46 -8.15 53.66 -35.45
N ARG A 47 -8.79 54.26 -34.43
CA ARG A 47 -9.03 55.71 -34.26
C ARG A 47 -9.65 56.01 -32.89
N HIS A 48 -8.83 56.55 -31.98
CA HIS A 48 -9.25 57.59 -31.03
C HIS A 48 -8.19 58.70 -31.13
N GLN A 49 -8.62 59.96 -31.14
CA GLN A 49 -7.72 61.10 -31.26
C GLN A 49 -7.19 61.51 -29.88
N VAL A 50 -5.95 61.97 -29.82
CA VAL A 50 -5.37 62.55 -28.61
C VAL A 50 -6.09 63.87 -28.31
N ILE A 51 -6.74 63.95 -27.14
CA ILE A 51 -7.20 65.20 -26.53
C ILE A 51 -6.69 65.21 -25.09
N THR A 52 -5.84 66.17 -24.76
CA THR A 52 -5.30 66.39 -23.42
C THR A 52 -5.44 67.86 -23.03
N PRO A 53 -6.01 68.17 -21.85
CA PRO A 53 -5.84 69.46 -21.21
C PRO A 53 -5.25 69.35 -19.79
N THR A 54 -3.97 69.72 -19.69
CA THR A 54 -3.32 70.46 -18.59
C THR A 54 -3.98 70.53 -17.19
N SER A 55 -3.46 69.71 -16.27
CA SER A 55 -2.79 70.12 -15.00
C SER A 55 -3.07 71.47 -14.31
N SER A 56 -3.20 71.44 -12.98
CA SER A 56 -2.59 72.43 -12.06
C SER A 56 -2.10 71.71 -10.78
N VAL A 57 -0.79 71.77 -10.43
CA VAL A 57 -0.15 72.67 -9.42
C VAL A 57 -0.51 72.25 -7.97
N VAL A 58 0.41 72.01 -7.02
CA VAL A 58 1.74 72.63 -6.73
C VAL A 58 2.80 71.57 -6.32
N LEU A 59 4.07 71.80 -6.68
CA LEU A 59 5.21 71.66 -5.74
C LEU A 59 6.38 72.54 -6.22
N SER A 60 7.15 73.12 -5.31
CA SER A 60 8.11 74.19 -5.61
C SER A 60 9.53 73.89 -5.13
N LEU A 61 10.54 74.16 -5.98
CA LEU A 61 11.81 74.75 -5.53
C LEU A 61 12.65 75.35 -6.68
N SER A 62 13.36 76.44 -6.36
CA SER A 62 14.63 76.93 -6.92
C SER A 62 14.90 76.89 -8.45
N THR A 63 15.01 78.10 -9.03
CA THR A 63 16.12 78.60 -9.89
C THR A 63 17.03 77.56 -10.58
N ASP A 64 17.28 77.64 -11.88
CA ASP A 64 18.09 78.77 -12.42
C ASP A 64 17.85 79.12 -13.91
N MET A 65 18.57 80.14 -14.41
CA MET A 65 18.43 80.72 -15.75
C MET A 65 19.24 80.04 -16.88
N THR A 66 18.65 80.03 -18.08
CA THR A 66 19.21 80.37 -19.43
C THR A 66 18.99 79.33 -20.54
N GLY A 67 18.84 79.80 -21.80
CA GLY A 67 19.73 79.25 -22.84
C GLY A 67 19.24 78.74 -24.21
N GLY A 68 17.96 78.83 -24.58
CA GLY A 68 17.54 79.05 -26.00
C GLY A 68 17.74 77.98 -27.10
N SER A 69 17.21 78.34 -28.29
CA SER A 69 17.38 77.74 -29.65
C SER A 69 16.85 76.31 -29.93
N SER A 70 16.35 75.96 -31.13
CA SER A 70 15.81 76.75 -32.27
C SER A 70 15.31 75.85 -33.43
N THR A 71 14.22 76.24 -34.12
CA THR A 71 13.94 76.06 -35.60
C THR A 71 13.90 74.64 -36.23
N SER A 72 13.17 74.33 -37.33
CA SER A 72 12.19 75.07 -38.18
C SER A 72 11.50 74.12 -39.21
N SER A 73 10.43 74.62 -39.87
CA SER A 73 10.02 74.38 -41.30
C SER A 73 9.57 72.98 -41.79
N SER A 74 8.69 72.79 -42.79
CA SER A 74 7.68 73.65 -43.49
C SER A 74 6.83 72.81 -44.49
N HIS A 75 5.75 73.39 -45.05
CA HIS A 75 5.04 73.02 -46.31
C HIS A 75 4.13 71.75 -46.34
N SER A 76 3.24 71.54 -47.33
CA SER A 76 2.02 72.30 -47.79
C SER A 76 1.50 71.79 -49.15
N LEU A 77 0.17 71.59 -49.38
CA LEU A 77 -0.57 71.81 -50.67
C LEU A 77 -2.06 71.34 -50.64
N LEU A 78 -2.84 71.62 -51.72
CA LEU A 78 -4.30 71.41 -51.88
C LEU A 78 -4.64 70.43 -53.02
N ASN A 79 -5.86 69.83 -53.06
CA ASN A 79 -6.89 70.13 -54.11
C ASN A 79 -8.18 69.25 -54.16
N HIS A 80 -9.32 69.94 -54.36
CA HIS A 80 -10.50 69.70 -55.23
C HIS A 80 -11.37 68.40 -55.29
N ASN A 81 -12.70 68.67 -55.40
CA ASN A 81 -13.81 67.92 -56.03
C ASN A 81 -14.37 66.65 -55.34
N GLY A 82 -15.69 66.34 -55.39
CA GLY A 82 -16.83 67.16 -55.82
C GLY A 82 -18.14 66.36 -56.10
N ALA A 83 -19.27 67.08 -56.15
CA ALA A 83 -20.64 66.69 -56.61
C ALA A 83 -21.58 65.85 -55.70
N ASP A 84 -22.84 66.28 -55.69
CA ASP A 84 -24.01 65.81 -54.94
C ASP A 84 -24.64 64.47 -55.42
N VAL A 85 -25.56 63.90 -54.62
CA VAL A 85 -27.02 63.95 -54.90
C VAL A 85 -27.86 63.39 -53.71
N ARG A 86 -28.88 64.17 -53.33
CA ARG A 86 -30.12 63.83 -52.59
C ARG A 86 -31.29 64.24 -53.53
N PRO A 87 -32.56 63.75 -53.43
CA PRO A 87 -33.37 63.89 -52.20
C PRO A 87 -34.60 62.93 -52.03
N SER A 88 -35.44 63.26 -51.04
CA SER A 88 -36.90 62.99 -50.93
C SER A 88 -37.38 61.55 -50.64
N GLY A 89 -38.54 61.36 -49.99
CA GLY A 89 -39.43 62.36 -49.36
C GLY A 89 -40.83 61.82 -49.05
N ASP A 90 -41.58 62.56 -48.22
CA ASP A 90 -42.95 62.30 -47.71
C ASP A 90 -43.20 60.99 -46.90
N GLY A 91 -44.02 60.96 -45.85
CA GLY A 91 -44.70 62.05 -45.10
C GLY A 91 -46.21 61.86 -44.95
N LYS A 92 -46.76 62.33 -43.79
CA LYS A 92 -48.19 62.40 -43.38
C LYS A 92 -48.79 61.08 -42.79
N ASP A 93 -49.74 61.13 -41.84
CA ASP A 93 -50.36 62.29 -41.17
C ASP A 93 -50.78 62.04 -39.70
N ARG A 94 -51.13 63.17 -39.05
CA ARG A 94 -51.76 63.43 -37.73
C ARG A 94 -52.75 62.38 -37.18
N SER A 95 -52.94 62.10 -35.87
CA SER A 95 -52.75 62.76 -34.55
C SER A 95 -54.04 63.24 -33.84
N GLN A 96 -54.02 63.22 -32.48
CA GLN A 96 -55.03 63.61 -31.44
C GLN A 96 -55.70 62.40 -30.74
N SER A 97 -55.47 62.09 -29.44
CA SER A 97 -55.58 62.83 -28.15
C SER A 97 -56.97 62.66 -27.50
N SER A 98 -57.16 62.77 -26.17
CA SER A 98 -56.25 63.11 -25.05
C SER A 98 -56.22 61.92 -24.04
N CYS A 99 -55.89 61.94 -22.73
CA CYS A 99 -55.65 62.92 -21.64
C CYS A 99 -54.77 62.19 -20.57
N ALA A 100 -54.30 62.75 -19.44
CA ALA A 100 -53.86 64.09 -18.99
C ALA A 100 -53.47 63.98 -17.48
N LEU A 101 -52.82 65.01 -16.90
CA LEU A 101 -52.27 65.11 -15.52
C LEU A 101 -50.92 64.38 -15.34
N SER A 102 -49.74 65.02 -15.13
CA SER A 102 -49.32 66.35 -14.62
C SER A 102 -49.76 66.63 -13.17
N HIS A 103 -48.95 67.20 -12.26
CA HIS A 103 -47.82 68.16 -12.28
C HIS A 103 -46.79 67.82 -11.15
N ALA A 104 -45.61 68.44 -10.93
CA ALA A 104 -44.65 69.32 -11.63
C ALA A 104 -43.29 69.16 -10.86
N ILE A 105 -42.21 69.97 -10.83
CA ILE A 105 -41.78 71.34 -11.21
C ILE A 105 -40.30 71.19 -11.65
N SER A 106 -39.69 71.80 -12.68
CA SER A 106 -39.87 73.06 -13.45
C SER A 106 -39.10 74.29 -12.93
N SER A 107 -37.79 74.35 -13.18
CA SER A 107 -37.03 75.62 -13.23
C SER A 107 -36.00 75.60 -14.35
N SER A 108 -36.03 76.60 -15.23
CA SER A 108 -35.14 76.72 -16.40
C SER A 108 -34.14 77.86 -16.23
N THR A 109 -32.85 77.56 -16.39
CA THR A 109 -31.80 78.55 -16.71
C THR A 109 -30.81 77.92 -17.68
N ILE A 110 -30.45 78.65 -18.73
CA ILE A 110 -29.38 78.28 -19.66
C ILE A 110 -28.07 78.85 -19.12
N HIS A 111 -27.04 78.03 -18.99
CA HIS A 111 -25.63 78.45 -19.04
C HIS A 111 -24.78 77.33 -19.64
N GLU A 112 -23.52 77.61 -19.96
CA GLU A 112 -22.68 76.79 -20.84
C GLU A 112 -22.45 75.33 -20.39
N ALA A 113 -22.06 74.49 -21.35
CA ALA A 113 -21.75 73.08 -21.13
C ALA A 113 -20.51 72.89 -20.26
N ASP A 114 -20.65 72.08 -19.21
CA ASP A 114 -19.54 71.52 -18.45
C ASP A 114 -19.55 70.00 -18.61
N ASP A 115 -19.02 69.54 -19.75
CA ASP A 115 -18.86 68.12 -20.08
C ASP A 115 -17.83 67.42 -19.16
N GLY A 116 -17.14 68.16 -18.28
CA GLY A 116 -16.12 67.64 -17.37
C GLY A 116 -16.73 66.94 -16.15
N ASP A 117 -17.64 67.63 -15.44
CA ASP A 117 -18.24 67.12 -14.20
C ASP A 117 -19.13 65.89 -14.44
N GLU A 118 -19.84 65.80 -15.57
CA GLU A 118 -20.62 64.58 -15.91
C GLU A 118 -19.69 63.38 -16.18
N PHE A 119 -18.50 63.60 -16.73
CA PHE A 119 -17.49 62.55 -16.95
C PHE A 119 -16.87 62.07 -15.63
N ILE A 120 -16.66 62.98 -14.67
CA ILE A 120 -16.19 62.66 -13.30
C ILE A 120 -17.26 61.89 -12.53
N LEU A 121 -18.54 62.30 -12.63
CA LEU A 121 -19.68 61.57 -12.08
C LEU A 121 -19.86 60.18 -12.71
N LEU A 122 -19.63 60.03 -14.01
CA LEU A 122 -19.58 58.71 -14.67
C LEU A 122 -18.40 57.88 -14.13
N GLY A 123 -17.23 58.47 -13.93
CA GLY A 123 -16.06 57.82 -13.34
C GLY A 123 -16.35 57.26 -11.94
N ALA A 124 -17.01 58.05 -11.09
CA ALA A 124 -17.42 57.65 -9.74
C ALA A 124 -18.45 56.50 -9.70
N HIS A 125 -19.08 56.15 -10.83
CA HIS A 125 -20.04 55.04 -10.95
C HIS A 125 -19.55 53.88 -11.84
N GLN A 126 -18.29 53.91 -12.31
CA GLN A 126 -17.71 52.85 -13.14
C GLN A 126 -17.24 51.65 -12.30
N MET A 127 -18.07 50.62 -12.23
CA MET A 127 -17.68 49.31 -11.70
C MET A 127 -16.74 48.59 -12.68
N THR A 128 -15.60 48.10 -12.20
CA THR A 128 -14.64 47.32 -12.99
C THR A 128 -15.16 45.92 -13.30
N VAL A 129 -14.58 45.24 -14.29
CA VAL A 129 -14.99 43.86 -14.65
C VAL A 129 -14.67 42.88 -13.52
N THR A 130 -13.59 43.11 -12.76
CA THR A 130 -13.22 42.32 -11.57
C THR A 130 -14.25 42.48 -10.45
N THR A 131 -14.62 43.72 -10.08
CA THR A 131 -15.67 43.99 -9.08
C THR A 131 -17.05 43.49 -9.55
N HIS A 132 -17.37 43.63 -10.84
CA HIS A 132 -18.58 43.04 -11.46
C HIS A 132 -18.61 41.53 -11.25
N CYS A 133 -17.55 40.81 -11.59
CA CYS A 133 -17.44 39.37 -11.37
C CYS A 133 -17.61 39.00 -9.89
N CYS A 134 -17.01 39.76 -8.96
CA CYS A 134 -17.18 39.56 -7.53
C CYS A 134 -18.64 39.67 -7.09
N CYS A 135 -19.33 40.76 -7.47
CA CYS A 135 -20.74 40.97 -7.16
C CYS A 135 -21.65 39.90 -7.77
N VAL A 136 -21.37 39.43 -8.99
CA VAL A 136 -22.12 38.32 -9.61
C VAL A 136 -21.88 37.02 -8.84
N LEU A 137 -20.63 36.65 -8.55
CA LEU A 137 -20.29 35.40 -7.87
C LEU A 137 -20.95 35.32 -6.48
N GLN A 138 -20.84 36.37 -5.67
CA GLN A 138 -21.49 36.48 -4.35
C GLN A 138 -23.01 36.26 -4.42
N CYS A 139 -23.67 36.78 -5.46
CA CYS A 139 -25.12 36.64 -5.63
C CYS A 139 -25.52 35.30 -6.28
N ALA A 140 -24.66 34.69 -7.10
CA ALA A 140 -25.00 33.54 -7.94
C ALA A 140 -24.71 32.20 -7.26
N TRP A 141 -23.62 32.06 -6.49
CA TRP A 141 -23.26 30.79 -5.87
C TRP A 141 -24.31 30.24 -4.89
N PRO A 142 -25.02 31.04 -4.06
CA PRO A 142 -26.04 30.52 -3.14
C PRO A 142 -27.25 29.93 -3.88
N LEU A 143 -27.49 30.35 -5.13
CA LEU A 143 -28.60 29.85 -5.96
C LEU A 143 -28.34 28.40 -6.45
N LEU A 144 -27.10 27.91 -6.42
CA LEU A 144 -26.77 26.49 -6.66
C LEU A 144 -27.33 25.57 -5.58
N VAL A 145 -27.52 26.09 -4.36
CA VAL A 145 -28.10 25.37 -3.21
C VAL A 145 -29.63 25.43 -3.21
N ALA A 146 -30.22 26.45 -3.86
CA ALA A 146 -31.68 26.63 -3.89
C ALA A 146 -32.38 25.44 -4.58
N GLY A 147 -33.39 24.84 -3.93
CA GLY A 147 -34.03 23.59 -4.34
C GLY A 147 -34.94 23.65 -5.58
N ARG A 148 -34.54 24.35 -6.66
CA ARG A 148 -35.25 24.41 -7.94
C ARG A 148 -34.27 24.20 -9.11
N PRO A 149 -34.37 23.11 -9.90
CA PRO A 149 -33.36 22.77 -10.92
C PRO A 149 -33.22 23.82 -12.04
N GLN A 150 -34.28 24.57 -12.34
CA GLN A 150 -34.22 25.72 -13.27
C GLN A 150 -33.26 26.80 -12.79
N LEU A 151 -33.32 27.18 -11.52
CA LEU A 151 -32.41 28.16 -10.92
C LEU A 151 -31.00 27.60 -10.80
N GLN A 152 -30.86 26.33 -10.37
CA GLN A 152 -29.55 25.66 -10.26
C GLN A 152 -28.79 25.64 -11.60
N GLY A 153 -29.46 25.26 -12.69
CA GLY A 153 -28.85 25.22 -14.03
C GLY A 153 -28.45 26.61 -14.55
N LEU A 154 -29.31 27.62 -14.37
CA LEU A 154 -29.00 29.01 -14.73
C LEU A 154 -27.88 29.60 -13.85
N SER A 155 -27.85 29.31 -12.55
CA SER A 155 -26.78 29.75 -11.65
C SER A 155 -25.46 29.06 -11.93
N LEU A 156 -25.47 27.80 -12.39
CA LEU A 156 -24.25 27.11 -12.82
C LEU A 156 -23.65 27.78 -14.06
N ALA A 157 -24.46 27.99 -15.10
CA ALA A 157 -24.03 28.69 -16.32
C ALA A 157 -23.56 30.13 -16.02
N LEU A 158 -24.20 30.83 -15.08
CA LEU A 158 -23.79 32.16 -14.64
C LEU A 158 -22.46 32.14 -13.89
N VAL A 159 -22.28 31.25 -12.91
CA VAL A 159 -21.02 31.11 -12.17
C VAL A 159 -19.90 30.72 -13.12
N GLU A 160 -20.11 29.75 -14.01
CA GLU A 160 -19.13 29.34 -15.02
C GLU A 160 -18.72 30.50 -15.94
N ALA A 161 -19.70 31.20 -16.53
CA ALA A 161 -19.43 32.37 -17.38
C ALA A 161 -18.75 33.53 -16.63
N THR A 162 -18.91 33.62 -15.30
CA THR A 162 -18.27 34.64 -14.46
C THR A 162 -16.84 34.25 -14.10
N LEU A 163 -16.58 32.98 -13.79
CA LEU A 163 -15.23 32.46 -13.58
C LEU A 163 -14.41 32.52 -14.88
N ASP A 164 -15.02 32.21 -16.04
CA ASP A 164 -14.43 32.42 -17.37
C ASP A 164 -13.96 33.87 -17.58
N LEU A 165 -14.83 34.84 -17.25
CA LEU A 165 -14.57 36.27 -17.42
C LEU A 165 -13.49 36.76 -16.43
N LEU A 166 -13.54 36.29 -15.18
CA LEU A 166 -12.54 36.61 -14.16
C LEU A 166 -11.16 36.02 -14.52
N ALA A 167 -11.09 34.77 -14.97
CA ALA A 167 -9.85 34.12 -15.41
C ALA A 167 -9.25 34.76 -16.66
N GLN A 168 -10.06 35.39 -17.53
CA GLN A 168 -9.52 36.28 -18.56
C GLN A 168 -8.92 37.54 -17.93
N CYS A 169 -9.60 38.20 -17.00
CA CYS A 169 -9.16 39.47 -16.41
C CYS A 169 -7.91 39.35 -15.53
N THR A 170 -7.76 38.27 -14.76
CA THR A 170 -6.75 38.13 -13.70
C THR A 170 -5.82 36.94 -13.92
N LEU A 171 -4.52 37.14 -13.70
CA LEU A 171 -3.52 36.06 -13.69
C LEU A 171 -3.36 35.50 -12.27
N ALA A 172 -3.52 34.18 -12.10
CA ALA A 172 -3.40 33.51 -10.80
C ALA A 172 -2.05 33.76 -10.10
N SER A 173 -0.96 33.92 -10.86
CA SER A 173 0.37 34.24 -10.33
C SER A 173 0.53 35.69 -9.83
N VAL A 174 -0.39 36.60 -10.18
CA VAL A 174 -0.35 38.02 -9.77
C VAL A 174 -1.30 38.29 -8.60
N LEU A 175 -2.46 37.62 -8.58
CA LEU A 175 -3.49 37.74 -7.53
C LEU A 175 -2.90 37.66 -6.11
N TRP A 176 -2.08 36.66 -5.83
CA TRP A 176 -1.56 36.38 -4.48
C TRP A 176 -0.30 37.18 -4.10
N ILE A 177 0.31 37.89 -5.05
CA ILE A 177 1.48 38.76 -4.78
C ILE A 177 1.01 40.15 -4.35
N ASN A 178 0.04 40.73 -5.05
CA ASN A 178 -0.39 42.12 -4.88
C ASN A 178 -1.47 42.31 -3.79
N MET A 179 -1.69 41.30 -2.94
CA MET A 179 -2.75 41.23 -1.91
C MET A 179 -2.88 42.45 -1.00
N ASN A 180 -1.79 43.22 -0.81
CA ASN A 180 -1.72 44.36 0.10
C ASN A 180 -1.54 45.71 -0.63
N GLU A 181 -1.53 45.72 -1.97
CA GLU A 181 -1.17 46.90 -2.78
C GLU A 181 -2.29 47.40 -3.71
N ASP A 182 -3.34 46.60 -3.95
CA ASP A 182 -4.50 46.99 -4.77
C ASP A 182 -5.81 46.41 -4.19
N ASP A 183 -6.70 47.32 -3.79
CA ASP A 183 -8.05 47.03 -3.26
C ASP A 183 -8.85 46.08 -4.18
N GLN A 184 -8.65 46.13 -5.50
CA GLN A 184 -9.34 45.26 -6.45
C GLN A 184 -8.83 43.82 -6.41
N HIS A 185 -7.52 43.64 -6.20
CA HIS A 185 -6.93 42.31 -6.07
C HIS A 185 -7.32 41.69 -4.73
N GLN A 186 -7.32 42.48 -3.65
CA GLN A 186 -7.82 42.04 -2.34
C GLN A 186 -9.32 41.67 -2.40
N GLN A 187 -10.17 42.48 -3.04
CA GLN A 187 -11.61 42.18 -3.18
C GLN A 187 -11.84 40.83 -3.89
N VAL A 188 -11.09 40.54 -4.95
CA VAL A 188 -11.19 39.27 -5.69
C VAL A 188 -10.80 38.08 -4.80
N THR A 189 -9.70 38.19 -4.05
CA THR A 189 -9.20 37.07 -3.24
C THR A 189 -10.03 36.85 -1.97
N ASP A 190 -10.52 37.90 -1.31
CA ASP A 190 -11.46 37.78 -0.18
C ASP A 190 -12.75 37.03 -0.61
N VAL A 191 -13.28 37.33 -1.80
CA VAL A 191 -14.45 36.62 -2.37
C VAL A 191 -14.13 35.15 -2.66
N ILE A 192 -12.96 34.85 -3.25
CA ILE A 192 -12.54 33.48 -3.53
C ILE A 192 -12.35 32.69 -2.23
N ILE A 193 -11.71 33.26 -1.20
CA ILE A 193 -11.51 32.62 0.11
C ILE A 193 -12.86 32.31 0.75
N MET A 194 -13.74 33.32 0.85
CA MET A 194 -15.08 33.17 1.45
C MET A 194 -15.87 32.04 0.78
N MET A 195 -16.02 32.11 -0.55
CA MET A 195 -16.76 31.10 -1.32
C MET A 195 -16.14 29.71 -1.23
N THR A 196 -14.81 29.60 -1.22
CA THR A 196 -14.11 28.30 -1.08
C THR A 196 -14.51 27.63 0.23
N LYS A 197 -14.50 28.37 1.35
CA LYS A 197 -14.86 27.85 2.68
C LYS A 197 -16.35 27.49 2.78
N GLU A 198 -17.22 28.38 2.30
CA GLU A 198 -18.67 28.14 2.32
C GLU A 198 -19.07 26.94 1.46
N ILE A 199 -18.47 26.77 0.27
CA ILE A 199 -18.72 25.64 -0.62
C ILE A 199 -18.21 24.32 -0.01
N ILE A 200 -17.01 24.29 0.59
CA ILE A 200 -16.48 23.09 1.26
C ILE A 200 -17.37 22.65 2.43
N LYS A 201 -17.86 23.62 3.23
CA LYS A 201 -18.80 23.36 4.31
C LYS A 201 -20.12 22.78 3.79
N MET A 202 -20.74 23.43 2.81
CA MET A 202 -21.98 22.97 2.18
C MET A 202 -21.84 21.58 1.54
N LEU A 203 -20.69 21.28 0.93
CA LEU A 203 -20.39 19.93 0.40
C LEU A 203 -20.38 18.88 1.51
N SER A 204 -19.72 19.18 2.64
CA SER A 204 -19.63 18.29 3.79
C SER A 204 -21.02 18.04 4.42
N ASP A 205 -21.82 19.10 4.61
CA ASP A 205 -23.19 19.01 5.13
C ASP A 205 -24.09 18.17 4.20
N ILE A 206 -23.99 18.37 2.88
CA ILE A 206 -24.74 17.57 1.90
C ILE A 206 -24.29 16.10 1.93
N GLN A 207 -22.99 15.82 2.00
CA GLN A 207 -22.43 14.47 1.97
C GLN A 207 -22.84 13.64 3.20
N GLU A 208 -22.84 14.23 4.40
CA GLU A 208 -23.35 13.56 5.61
C GLU A 208 -24.90 13.39 5.53
N SER A 209 -25.63 14.36 4.96
CA SER A 209 -27.09 14.26 4.79
C SER A 209 -27.53 13.14 3.82
N LEU A 210 -26.73 12.87 2.79
CA LEU A 210 -26.94 11.79 1.82
C LEU A 210 -26.69 10.40 2.44
N ARG A 211 -25.85 10.31 3.48
CA ARG A 211 -25.61 9.06 4.25
C ARG A 211 -26.66 8.80 5.31
N CYS A 212 -27.14 9.85 5.99
CA CYS A 212 -28.08 9.71 7.10
C CYS A 212 -29.55 9.50 6.69
N ARG A 213 -29.84 9.51 5.38
CA ARG A 213 -31.19 9.38 4.83
C ARG A 213 -31.28 8.17 3.91
N LYS A 214 -32.44 7.53 3.91
CA LYS A 214 -32.81 6.56 2.88
C LYS A 214 -32.82 7.24 1.51
N PHE A 215 -32.48 6.48 0.47
CA PHE A 215 -32.41 7.02 -0.88
C PHE A 215 -33.82 7.24 -1.47
N GLU A 216 -34.25 8.50 -1.48
CA GLU A 216 -35.54 8.93 -2.02
C GLU A 216 -35.37 9.76 -3.30
N PRO A 217 -36.37 9.83 -4.20
CA PRO A 217 -36.25 10.56 -5.47
C PRO A 217 -35.97 12.06 -5.31
N GLU A 218 -36.29 12.66 -4.15
CA GLU A 218 -35.96 14.05 -3.84
C GLU A 218 -34.44 14.25 -3.63
N ASN A 219 -33.71 13.22 -3.19
CA ASN A 219 -32.27 13.28 -2.98
C ASN A 219 -31.51 13.51 -4.31
N LYS A 220 -32.13 13.24 -5.48
CA LYS A 220 -31.53 13.55 -6.79
C LYS A 220 -31.20 15.04 -6.97
N TYR A 221 -31.90 15.95 -6.28
CA TYR A 221 -31.54 17.38 -6.26
C TYR A 221 -30.30 17.65 -5.41
N GLN A 222 -30.18 16.98 -4.26
CA GLN A 222 -28.98 17.06 -3.40
C GLN A 222 -27.74 16.48 -4.12
N LEU A 223 -27.91 15.40 -4.89
CA LEU A 223 -26.84 14.85 -5.76
C LEU A 223 -26.39 15.88 -6.81
N MET A 224 -27.33 16.57 -7.50
CA MET A 224 -26.96 17.60 -8.46
C MET A 224 -26.31 18.83 -7.80
N CYS A 225 -26.79 19.27 -6.62
CA CYS A 225 -26.13 20.31 -5.83
C CYS A 225 -24.70 19.92 -5.48
N PHE A 226 -24.47 18.71 -4.96
CA PHE A 226 -23.13 18.22 -4.63
C PHE A 226 -22.19 18.22 -5.85
N ARG A 227 -22.65 17.69 -6.98
CA ARG A 227 -21.89 17.67 -8.24
C ARG A 227 -21.55 19.09 -8.72
N ASN A 228 -22.52 20.00 -8.72
CA ASN A 228 -22.30 21.41 -9.10
C ASN A 228 -21.27 22.09 -8.20
N LEU A 229 -21.45 22.00 -6.88
CA LEU A 229 -20.57 22.62 -5.88
C LEU A 229 -19.15 22.05 -5.94
N ALA A 230 -18.98 20.74 -6.12
CA ALA A 230 -17.68 20.09 -6.24
C ALA A 230 -16.93 20.52 -7.51
N LEU A 231 -17.63 20.68 -8.63
CA LEU A 231 -17.05 21.15 -9.89
C LEU A 231 -16.67 22.64 -9.83
N VAL A 232 -17.52 23.49 -9.24
CA VAL A 232 -17.22 24.92 -9.01
C VAL A 232 -16.02 25.06 -8.07
N LEU A 233 -15.97 24.34 -6.95
CA LEU A 233 -14.82 24.33 -6.03
C LEU A 233 -13.53 23.88 -6.73
N SER A 234 -13.61 22.78 -7.50
CA SER A 234 -12.47 22.26 -8.27
C SER A 234 -11.92 23.34 -9.21
N ARG A 235 -12.82 24.02 -9.92
CA ARG A 235 -12.45 25.09 -10.85
C ARG A 235 -11.89 26.32 -10.14
N MET A 236 -12.47 26.75 -9.03
CA MET A 236 -11.97 27.90 -8.26
C MET A 236 -10.54 27.67 -7.73
N LEU A 237 -10.24 26.47 -7.25
CA LEU A 237 -8.90 26.13 -6.78
C LEU A 237 -7.90 25.97 -7.94
N VAL A 238 -8.29 25.34 -9.06
CA VAL A 238 -7.37 25.09 -10.19
C VAL A 238 -7.11 26.34 -11.04
N ASP A 239 -8.11 27.20 -11.28
CA ASP A 239 -7.97 28.36 -12.18
C ASP A 239 -7.35 29.58 -11.46
N PHE A 240 -7.52 29.73 -10.14
CA PHE A 240 -7.16 30.96 -9.41
C PHE A 240 -6.15 30.78 -8.27
N VAL A 241 -5.95 29.58 -7.74
CA VAL A 241 -5.07 29.33 -6.58
C VAL A 241 -3.81 28.61 -7.04
N SER A 242 -2.63 29.06 -6.60
CA SER A 242 -1.40 28.31 -6.85
C SER A 242 -1.27 27.13 -5.87
N VAL A 243 -0.49 26.11 -6.24
CA VAL A 243 -0.25 24.95 -5.36
C VAL A 243 0.40 25.37 -4.03
N GLU A 244 1.26 26.40 -4.06
CA GLU A 244 1.96 26.94 -2.88
C GLU A 244 1.03 27.80 -1.99
N GLU A 245 0.17 28.61 -2.61
CA GLU A 245 -0.73 29.57 -1.95
C GLU A 245 -1.96 28.93 -1.30
N ALA A 246 -2.30 27.68 -1.66
CA ALA A 246 -3.40 26.91 -1.04
C ALA A 246 -3.31 26.84 0.50
N SER A 247 -2.10 26.92 1.05
CA SER A 247 -1.80 26.95 2.48
C SER A 247 -2.29 28.21 3.22
N LYS A 248 -2.55 29.33 2.51
CA LYS A 248 -3.02 30.60 3.11
C LYS A 248 -4.54 30.76 3.05
N ILE A 249 -5.21 29.99 2.21
CA ILE A 249 -6.64 30.13 1.88
C ILE A 249 -7.50 29.19 2.73
N LEU A 250 -7.05 27.94 2.85
CA LEU A 250 -7.78 26.87 3.53
C LEU A 250 -7.37 26.83 5.00
N ASP A 251 -8.35 26.71 5.89
CA ASP A 251 -8.16 26.42 7.31
C ASP A 251 -8.34 24.93 7.61
N ASP A 252 -8.13 24.52 8.86
CA ASP A 252 -8.16 23.11 9.26
C ASP A 252 -9.47 22.40 8.90
N GLU A 253 -10.62 23.06 9.08
CA GLU A 253 -11.94 22.55 8.69
C GLU A 253 -12.07 22.42 7.16
N SER A 254 -11.60 23.43 6.41
CA SER A 254 -11.62 23.41 4.95
C SER A 254 -10.74 22.31 4.36
N PHE A 255 -9.58 22.01 4.95
CA PHE A 255 -8.76 20.88 4.54
C PHE A 255 -9.43 19.53 4.79
N ASP A 256 -10.15 19.38 5.90
CA ASP A 256 -10.86 18.15 6.23
C ASP A 256 -12.06 17.92 5.29
N GLY A 257 -12.80 18.97 4.95
CA GLY A 257 -13.85 18.89 3.91
C GLY A 257 -13.30 18.59 2.51
N LEU A 258 -12.14 19.17 2.14
CA LEU A 258 -11.44 18.83 0.89
C LEU A 258 -10.95 17.36 0.90
N GLN A 259 -10.49 16.85 2.04
CA GLN A 259 -10.12 15.44 2.20
C GLN A 259 -11.34 14.51 2.02
N ASN A 260 -12.50 14.88 2.56
CA ASN A 260 -13.76 14.13 2.39
C ASN A 260 -14.28 14.14 0.94
N LEU A 261 -14.06 15.23 0.19
CA LEU A 261 -14.33 15.30 -1.25
C LEU A 261 -13.35 14.42 -2.06
N LEU A 262 -12.07 14.40 -1.71
CA LEU A 262 -11.08 13.52 -2.36
C LEU A 262 -11.29 12.03 -2.04
N LEU A 263 -11.93 11.69 -0.91
CA LEU A 263 -12.44 10.34 -0.61
C LEU A 263 -13.82 10.07 -1.24
N ASN A 264 -14.48 11.03 -1.88
CA ASN A 264 -15.75 10.79 -2.52
C ASN A 264 -15.57 9.91 -3.77
N SER A 265 -16.25 8.75 -3.78
CA SER A 265 -16.13 7.75 -4.84
C SER A 265 -16.47 8.31 -6.22
N TRP A 266 -17.58 9.05 -6.36
CA TRP A 266 -17.95 9.65 -7.65
C TRP A 266 -16.87 10.60 -8.18
N PHE A 267 -16.36 11.49 -7.31
CA PHE A 267 -15.38 12.48 -7.70
C PHE A 267 -14.03 11.85 -8.11
N SER A 268 -13.54 10.87 -7.36
CA SER A 268 -12.31 10.13 -7.73
C SER A 268 -12.47 9.33 -9.02
N LEU A 269 -13.67 8.78 -9.27
CA LEU A 269 -13.94 7.88 -10.38
C LEU A 269 -14.24 8.60 -11.70
N GLU A 270 -15.09 9.64 -11.72
CA GLU A 270 -15.41 10.37 -12.96
C GLU A 270 -14.49 11.58 -13.19
N CYS A 271 -14.12 12.32 -12.13
CA CYS A 271 -13.38 13.60 -12.22
C CYS A 271 -11.86 13.45 -12.08
N SER A 272 -11.26 12.36 -12.57
CA SER A 272 -9.92 11.92 -12.16
C SER A 272 -8.77 12.92 -12.42
N SER A 273 -8.89 13.87 -13.36
CA SER A 273 -7.88 14.93 -13.52
C SER A 273 -8.01 16.03 -12.46
N LEU A 274 -9.24 16.46 -12.16
CA LEU A 274 -9.52 17.43 -11.10
C LEU A 274 -9.14 16.86 -9.73
N HIS A 275 -9.36 15.56 -9.52
CA HIS A 275 -8.89 14.83 -8.34
C HIS A 275 -7.37 14.91 -8.17
N GLN A 276 -6.60 14.63 -9.23
CA GLN A 276 -5.14 14.74 -9.22
C GLN A 276 -4.65 16.19 -8.99
N GLN A 277 -5.31 17.18 -9.59
CA GLN A 277 -4.96 18.59 -9.39
C GLN A 277 -5.23 19.03 -7.94
N LEU A 278 -6.42 18.77 -7.40
CA LEU A 278 -6.78 19.07 -6.01
C LEU A 278 -5.91 18.32 -4.99
N LEU A 279 -5.50 17.08 -5.28
CA LEU A 279 -4.53 16.35 -4.48
C LEU A 279 -3.16 17.07 -4.46
N GLY A 280 -2.74 17.72 -5.56
CA GLY A 280 -1.55 18.55 -5.60
C GLY A 280 -1.59 19.73 -4.62
N HIS A 281 -2.71 20.49 -4.60
CA HIS A 281 -2.91 21.57 -3.61
C HIS A 281 -2.92 21.04 -2.17
N LEU A 282 -3.57 19.89 -1.91
CA LEU A 282 -3.57 19.27 -0.59
C LEU A 282 -2.17 18.78 -0.16
N MET A 283 -1.41 18.16 -1.07
CA MET A 283 -0.05 17.67 -0.80
C MET A 283 0.92 18.79 -0.42
N SER A 284 0.80 19.95 -1.08
CA SER A 284 1.64 21.11 -0.77
C SER A 284 1.31 21.73 0.60
N ALA A 285 0.02 21.93 0.90
CA ALA A 285 -0.40 22.62 2.11
C ALA A 285 -0.47 21.72 3.36
N LYS A 286 -0.84 20.44 3.20
CA LYS A 286 -0.88 19.42 4.27
C LYS A 286 -0.38 18.06 3.75
N PRO A 287 0.94 17.85 3.66
CA PRO A 287 1.52 16.63 3.09
C PRO A 287 1.06 15.34 3.80
N THR A 288 0.77 15.39 5.10
CA THR A 288 0.24 14.23 5.85
C THR A 288 -1.17 13.84 5.42
N ALA A 289 -2.04 14.81 5.14
CA ALA A 289 -3.40 14.56 4.65
C ALA A 289 -3.43 14.19 3.16
N GLY A 290 -2.50 14.76 2.37
CA GLY A 290 -2.29 14.38 0.98
C GLY A 290 -1.77 12.95 0.85
N GLN A 291 -0.74 12.56 1.62
CA GLN A 291 -0.20 11.19 1.61
C GLN A 291 -1.26 10.16 2.01
N GLN A 292 -2.14 10.51 2.96
CA GLN A 292 -3.30 9.67 3.30
C GLN A 292 -4.20 9.40 2.08
N ILE A 293 -4.48 10.40 1.23
CA ILE A 293 -5.23 10.21 -0.01
C ILE A 293 -4.42 9.41 -1.04
N GLU A 294 -3.10 9.64 -1.16
CA GLU A 294 -2.24 8.91 -2.10
C GLU A 294 -2.16 7.41 -1.75
N SER A 295 -1.95 7.05 -0.49
CA SER A 295 -1.97 5.66 -0.04
C SER A 295 -3.37 5.02 -0.22
N MET A 296 -4.46 5.78 -0.05
CA MET A 296 -5.83 5.31 -0.36
C MET A 296 -6.07 5.10 -1.85
N LEU A 297 -5.55 5.97 -2.74
CA LEU A 297 -5.55 5.75 -4.19
C LEU A 297 -4.72 4.51 -4.57
N HIS A 298 -3.60 4.27 -3.88
CA HIS A 298 -2.79 3.07 -4.06
C HIS A 298 -3.56 1.80 -3.66
N ALA A 299 -4.23 1.79 -2.49
CA ALA A 299 -5.12 0.70 -2.09
C ALA A 299 -6.28 0.49 -3.09
N ALA A 300 -6.88 1.57 -3.60
CA ALA A 300 -7.90 1.49 -4.64
C ALA A 300 -7.38 0.94 -5.99
N LYS A 301 -6.11 1.17 -6.34
CA LYS A 301 -5.45 0.51 -7.47
C LYS A 301 -5.27 -0.99 -7.20
N LEU A 302 -4.85 -1.36 -5.98
CA LEU A 302 -4.59 -2.76 -5.61
C LEU A 302 -5.87 -3.59 -5.43
N LEU A 303 -6.99 -3.00 -5.02
CA LEU A 303 -8.32 -3.64 -5.09
C LEU A 303 -8.69 -3.98 -6.54
N ARG A 304 -8.43 -3.07 -7.50
CA ARG A 304 -8.67 -3.35 -8.92
C ARG A 304 -7.74 -4.42 -9.49
N THR A 305 -6.46 -4.45 -9.13
CA THR A 305 -5.57 -5.56 -9.52
C THR A 305 -5.96 -6.87 -8.86
N THR A 306 -6.54 -6.85 -7.65
CA THR A 306 -7.10 -8.04 -7.02
C THR A 306 -8.29 -8.56 -7.81
N ALA A 307 -9.23 -7.70 -8.23
CA ALA A 307 -10.35 -8.11 -9.05
C ALA A 307 -9.93 -8.65 -10.43
N THR A 308 -8.93 -8.06 -11.09
CA THR A 308 -8.39 -8.62 -12.36
C THR A 308 -7.60 -9.90 -12.13
N PHE A 309 -6.85 -10.04 -11.02
CA PHE A 309 -6.25 -11.31 -10.62
C PHE A 309 -7.33 -12.39 -10.40
N MET A 310 -8.49 -12.03 -9.83
CA MET A 310 -9.58 -12.96 -9.56
C MET A 310 -10.38 -13.36 -10.81
N SER A 311 -10.60 -12.45 -11.77
CA SER A 311 -11.27 -12.78 -13.04
C SER A 311 -10.35 -13.45 -14.07
N THR A 312 -9.05 -13.14 -14.12
CA THR A 312 -8.15 -13.71 -15.14
C THR A 312 -7.80 -15.18 -14.88
N SER A 313 -7.87 -16.00 -15.93
CA SER A 313 -7.34 -17.37 -15.95
C SER A 313 -5.91 -17.39 -16.50
N SER A 314 -5.02 -16.56 -15.95
CA SER A 314 -3.74 -16.22 -16.59
C SER A 314 -2.86 -17.45 -16.90
N THR A 315 -2.37 -17.50 -18.14
CA THR A 315 -1.59 -18.61 -18.69
C THR A 315 -0.08 -18.40 -18.58
N LYS A 316 0.36 -17.16 -18.36
CA LYS A 316 1.77 -16.77 -18.20
C LYS A 316 2.18 -16.77 -16.72
N GLN A 317 3.31 -17.40 -16.43
CA GLN A 317 3.84 -17.53 -15.07
C GLN A 317 4.28 -16.20 -14.45
N GLN A 318 4.92 -15.32 -15.22
CA GLN A 318 5.40 -14.01 -14.74
C GLN A 318 4.23 -13.08 -14.40
N ASP A 319 3.27 -12.93 -15.30
CA ASP A 319 2.05 -12.12 -15.10
C ASP A 319 1.28 -12.56 -13.84
N PHE A 320 1.22 -13.87 -13.56
CA PHE A 320 0.57 -14.41 -12.36
C PHE A 320 1.30 -14.00 -11.07
N ILE A 321 2.64 -14.14 -11.01
CA ILE A 321 3.41 -13.74 -9.83
C ILE A 321 3.37 -12.22 -9.62
N MET A 322 3.56 -11.42 -10.66
CA MET A 322 3.55 -9.95 -10.56
C MET A 322 2.21 -9.41 -10.03
N LEU A 323 1.09 -10.02 -10.41
CA LEU A 323 -0.23 -9.67 -9.86
C LEU A 323 -0.39 -10.17 -8.42
N ALA A 324 0.11 -11.37 -8.09
CA ALA A 324 0.06 -11.90 -6.73
C ALA A 324 0.87 -11.04 -5.73
N GLU A 325 2.11 -10.67 -6.07
CA GLU A 325 3.00 -9.80 -5.28
C GLU A 325 2.30 -8.47 -4.94
N GLN A 326 1.56 -7.90 -5.89
CA GLN A 326 0.82 -6.65 -5.70
C GLN A 326 -0.45 -6.81 -4.84
N CYS A 327 -1.03 -8.01 -4.73
CA CYS A 327 -2.34 -8.21 -4.09
C CYS A 327 -2.29 -8.77 -2.65
N ILE A 328 -1.15 -9.29 -2.18
CA ILE A 328 -1.02 -9.72 -0.76
C ILE A 328 -1.21 -8.52 0.18
N ASP A 329 -0.64 -7.36 -0.14
CA ASP A 329 -0.64 -6.17 0.73
C ASP A 329 -2.06 -5.68 1.08
N ILE A 330 -2.97 -5.68 0.09
CA ILE A 330 -4.37 -5.29 0.25
C ILE A 330 -5.25 -6.40 0.86
N SER A 331 -4.73 -7.62 1.05
CA SER A 331 -5.47 -8.72 1.67
C SER A 331 -5.85 -8.46 3.12
N LEU A 332 -5.17 -7.55 3.82
CA LEU A 332 -5.54 -7.10 5.17
C LEU A 332 -6.92 -6.41 5.20
N VAL A 333 -7.33 -5.80 4.07
CA VAL A 333 -8.64 -5.15 3.90
C VAL A 333 -9.69 -6.13 3.37
N HIS A 334 -9.39 -6.87 2.29
CA HIS A 334 -10.41 -7.67 1.60
C HIS A 334 -10.61 -9.09 2.15
N GLN A 335 -9.64 -9.63 2.91
CA GLN A 335 -9.72 -10.88 3.69
C GLN A 335 -10.41 -12.05 2.96
N SER A 336 -10.04 -12.28 1.68
CA SER A 336 -10.79 -13.20 0.82
C SER A 336 -10.25 -14.63 0.88
N PRO A 337 -11.06 -15.64 1.24
CA PRO A 337 -10.65 -17.05 1.18
C PRO A 337 -10.41 -17.49 -0.27
N VAL A 338 -11.22 -17.00 -1.21
CA VAL A 338 -11.14 -17.35 -2.64
C VAL A 338 -9.84 -16.84 -3.27
N PHE A 339 -9.36 -15.66 -2.84
CA PHE A 339 -8.04 -15.15 -3.24
C PHE A 339 -6.91 -16.08 -2.79
N ILE A 340 -6.90 -16.47 -1.51
CA ILE A 340 -5.90 -17.38 -0.94
C ILE A 340 -5.90 -18.73 -1.67
N GLU A 341 -7.08 -19.32 -1.88
CA GLU A 341 -7.21 -20.61 -2.57
C GLU A 341 -6.74 -20.51 -4.04
N LYS A 342 -7.12 -19.43 -4.75
CA LYS A 342 -6.66 -19.17 -6.12
C LYS A 342 -5.16 -18.93 -6.19
N LEU A 343 -4.58 -18.24 -5.22
CA LEU A 343 -3.15 -17.97 -5.13
C LEU A 343 -2.35 -19.26 -4.89
N VAL A 344 -2.70 -20.02 -3.84
CA VAL A 344 -2.04 -21.30 -3.50
C VAL A 344 -2.19 -22.33 -4.62
N ARG A 345 -3.41 -22.55 -5.15
CA ARG A 345 -3.63 -23.50 -6.26
C ARG A 345 -3.01 -22.98 -7.57
N GLY A 346 -2.94 -21.66 -7.76
CA GLY A 346 -2.33 -21.02 -8.93
C GLY A 346 -0.82 -21.19 -8.99
N LEU A 347 -0.10 -20.87 -7.90
CA LEU A 347 1.34 -21.13 -7.76
C LEU A 347 1.64 -22.61 -8.00
N ALA A 348 0.90 -23.51 -7.36
CA ALA A 348 1.07 -24.95 -7.49
C ALA A 348 0.72 -25.50 -8.89
N LYS A 349 -0.26 -24.91 -9.59
CA LYS A 349 -0.59 -25.24 -10.98
C LYS A 349 0.53 -24.79 -11.91
N GLN A 350 0.90 -23.52 -11.85
CA GLN A 350 1.97 -22.94 -12.66
C GLN A 350 3.28 -23.70 -12.46
N GLY A 351 3.61 -24.03 -11.20
CA GLY A 351 4.73 -24.88 -10.77
C GLY A 351 4.77 -26.29 -11.36
N ALA A 352 3.68 -26.77 -11.97
CA ALA A 352 3.60 -28.10 -12.60
C ALA A 352 3.58 -28.08 -14.14
N HIS A 353 3.59 -26.91 -14.79
CA HIS A 353 3.36 -26.78 -16.26
C HIS A 353 4.61 -26.42 -17.08
N GLY A 354 5.80 -26.27 -16.50
CA GLY A 354 7.02 -25.92 -17.26
C GLY A 354 8.33 -26.05 -16.49
N GLN A 355 9.44 -25.79 -17.17
CA GLN A 355 10.74 -25.58 -16.51
C GLN A 355 10.69 -24.25 -15.75
N MET A 356 10.90 -24.29 -14.44
CA MET A 356 10.93 -23.08 -13.61
C MET A 356 12.21 -22.27 -13.88
N SER A 357 12.08 -20.95 -14.06
CA SER A 357 13.21 -20.05 -13.82
C SER A 357 13.50 -20.01 -12.31
N GLN A 358 14.77 -19.79 -11.94
CA GLN A 358 15.14 -19.67 -10.52
C GLN A 358 14.39 -18.50 -9.86
N GLU A 359 14.26 -17.37 -10.57
CA GLU A 359 13.48 -16.19 -10.15
C GLU A 359 12.01 -16.54 -9.81
N TYR A 360 11.37 -17.43 -10.57
CA TYR A 360 10.00 -17.87 -10.28
C TYR A 360 9.94 -18.62 -8.95
N ILE A 361 10.91 -19.50 -8.67
CA ILE A 361 10.96 -20.27 -7.42
C ILE A 361 11.17 -19.34 -6.23
N GLU A 362 12.12 -18.42 -6.32
CA GLU A 362 12.43 -17.45 -5.26
C GLU A 362 11.23 -16.54 -4.95
N LYS A 363 10.53 -16.04 -5.98
CA LYS A 363 9.31 -15.24 -5.79
C LYS A 363 8.12 -16.05 -5.25
N ALA A 364 7.90 -17.26 -5.76
CA ALA A 364 6.85 -18.15 -5.26
C ALA A 364 7.10 -18.60 -3.80
N GLU A 365 8.36 -18.77 -3.42
CA GLU A 365 8.78 -19.02 -2.04
C GLU A 365 8.48 -17.82 -1.14
N ASN A 366 8.86 -16.60 -1.54
CA ASN A 366 8.56 -15.38 -0.79
C ASN A 366 7.04 -15.20 -0.59
N LEU A 367 6.24 -15.31 -1.67
CA LEU A 367 4.78 -15.23 -1.60
C LEU A 367 4.18 -16.22 -0.57
N LEU A 368 4.71 -17.44 -0.48
CA LEU A 368 4.26 -18.43 0.50
C LEU A 368 4.73 -18.09 1.93
N LEU A 369 5.96 -17.61 2.11
CA LEU A 369 6.47 -17.16 3.41
C LEU A 369 5.70 -15.94 3.94
N ASP A 370 5.34 -15.01 3.07
CA ASP A 370 4.50 -13.86 3.37
C ASP A 370 3.13 -14.32 3.88
N ILE A 371 2.46 -15.19 3.11
CA ILE A 371 1.17 -15.78 3.46
C ILE A 371 1.23 -16.56 4.81
N PHE A 372 2.32 -17.28 5.08
CA PHE A 372 2.49 -18.01 6.34
C PHE A 372 2.86 -17.12 7.55
N SER A 373 3.40 -15.92 7.34
CA SER A 373 3.80 -14.98 8.40
C SER A 373 2.91 -13.74 8.51
N PHE A 374 1.89 -13.62 7.66
CA PHE A 374 0.89 -12.56 7.62
C PHE A 374 0.29 -12.25 9.01
N PRO A 375 0.05 -10.97 9.38
CA PRO A 375 -0.21 -10.60 10.76
C PRO A 375 -1.61 -11.03 11.27
N ASP A 376 -2.62 -11.08 10.39
CA ASP A 376 -3.95 -11.57 10.78
C ASP A 376 -3.98 -13.10 10.95
N ALA A 377 -4.51 -13.54 12.09
CA ALA A 377 -4.65 -14.95 12.45
C ALA A 377 -5.70 -15.68 11.58
N THR A 378 -6.77 -15.01 11.13
CA THR A 378 -7.80 -15.67 10.32
C THR A 378 -7.28 -15.96 8.90
N PHE A 379 -6.55 -15.01 8.32
CA PHE A 379 -5.88 -15.14 7.03
C PHE A 379 -4.78 -16.21 7.08
N ARG A 380 -3.93 -16.23 8.13
CA ARG A 380 -2.96 -17.33 8.32
C ARG A 380 -3.65 -18.69 8.40
N LEU A 381 -4.77 -18.79 9.11
CA LEU A 381 -5.52 -20.03 9.27
C LEU A 381 -6.15 -20.52 7.96
N LEU A 382 -6.80 -19.63 7.21
CA LEU A 382 -7.33 -19.93 5.87
C LEU A 382 -6.22 -20.41 4.92
N SER A 383 -5.05 -19.76 4.99
CA SER A 383 -3.90 -20.10 4.16
C SER A 383 -3.30 -21.46 4.46
N HIS A 384 -3.16 -21.80 5.75
CA HIS A 384 -2.78 -23.14 6.15
C HIS A 384 -3.81 -24.20 5.72
N LYS A 385 -5.12 -23.89 5.80
CA LYS A 385 -6.19 -24.80 5.33
C LYS A 385 -6.11 -25.00 3.80
N SER A 386 -5.91 -23.95 3.01
CA SER A 386 -5.72 -24.02 1.55
C SER A 386 -4.45 -24.81 1.15
N VAL A 387 -3.34 -24.65 1.86
CA VAL A 387 -2.11 -25.44 1.61
C VAL A 387 -2.29 -26.90 2.02
N LEU A 388 -2.96 -27.19 3.15
CA LEU A 388 -3.27 -28.57 3.54
C LEU A 388 -4.15 -29.26 2.47
N HIS A 389 -5.21 -28.57 2.00
CA HIS A 389 -6.07 -29.08 0.94
C HIS A 389 -5.30 -29.33 -0.37
N LEU A 390 -4.37 -28.44 -0.75
CA LEU A 390 -3.48 -28.67 -1.91
C LEU A 390 -2.58 -29.91 -1.72
N VAL A 391 -2.06 -30.13 -0.51
CA VAL A 391 -1.23 -31.31 -0.20
C VAL A 391 -2.06 -32.59 -0.25
N GLU A 392 -3.28 -32.57 0.27
CA GLU A 392 -4.23 -33.69 0.22
C GLU A 392 -4.77 -33.96 -1.19
N GLU A 393 -5.01 -32.93 -2.02
CA GLU A 393 -5.33 -33.06 -3.47
C GLU A 393 -4.23 -33.76 -4.28
N SER A 394 -2.98 -33.74 -3.78
CA SER A 394 -1.78 -34.10 -4.56
C SER A 394 -1.03 -35.34 -4.02
N ILE A 395 -1.13 -35.63 -2.72
CA ILE A 395 -0.49 -36.72 -1.97
C ILE A 395 -1.49 -37.41 -0.99
N GLY A 396 -2.80 -37.14 -1.11
CA GLY A 396 -3.82 -37.81 -0.30
C GLY A 396 -3.96 -39.31 -0.60
N VAL A 397 -4.61 -40.04 0.31
CA VAL A 397 -4.90 -41.48 0.14
C VAL A 397 -5.79 -41.74 -1.09
N SER A 398 -6.65 -40.78 -1.45
CA SER A 398 -7.45 -40.74 -2.67
C SER A 398 -6.61 -40.73 -3.96
N CYS A 399 -5.35 -40.30 -3.91
CA CYS A 399 -4.43 -40.32 -5.06
C CYS A 399 -3.71 -41.67 -5.23
N ALA A 400 -3.81 -42.60 -4.28
CA ALA A 400 -3.09 -43.89 -4.32
C ALA A 400 -3.52 -44.80 -5.48
N SER A 401 -4.73 -44.60 -6.04
CA SER A 401 -5.26 -45.30 -7.20
C SER A 401 -5.02 -44.59 -8.54
N ASP A 402 -4.46 -43.38 -8.56
CA ASP A 402 -4.17 -42.66 -9.80
C ASP A 402 -2.82 -43.10 -10.38
N VAL A 403 -2.87 -43.87 -11.47
CA VAL A 403 -1.68 -44.35 -12.19
C VAL A 403 -0.82 -43.18 -12.70
N SER A 404 -1.43 -42.00 -12.91
CA SER A 404 -0.71 -40.78 -13.28
C SER A 404 -0.21 -40.03 -12.04
N LYS A 405 1.00 -40.37 -11.59
CA LYS A 405 1.77 -39.62 -10.56
C LYS A 405 2.20 -38.20 -11.00
N SER A 406 1.43 -37.54 -11.87
CA SER A 406 1.62 -36.16 -12.30
C SER A 406 1.20 -35.16 -11.21
N ARG A 407 0.16 -35.47 -10.43
CA ARG A 407 -0.40 -34.56 -9.41
C ARG A 407 0.61 -34.11 -8.37
N SER A 408 1.51 -35.00 -7.92
CA SER A 408 2.49 -34.67 -6.88
C SER A 408 3.47 -33.56 -7.25
N ILE A 409 3.63 -33.24 -8.55
CA ILE A 409 4.50 -32.17 -9.05
C ILE A 409 4.06 -30.79 -8.49
N ARG A 410 2.75 -30.61 -8.22
CA ARG A 410 2.18 -29.39 -7.62
C ARG A 410 2.83 -28.98 -6.29
N ILE A 411 3.37 -29.94 -5.54
CA ILE A 411 3.98 -29.72 -4.23
C ILE A 411 5.43 -29.20 -4.31
N LEU A 412 6.08 -29.21 -5.49
CA LEU A 412 7.46 -28.72 -5.65
C LEU A 412 7.66 -27.29 -5.08
N VAL A 413 6.65 -26.43 -5.22
CA VAL A 413 6.68 -25.04 -4.71
C VAL A 413 6.72 -24.96 -3.17
N LEU A 414 6.22 -25.99 -2.47
CA LEU A 414 6.27 -26.08 -1.00
C LEU A 414 7.59 -26.67 -0.48
N LEU A 415 8.39 -27.30 -1.34
CA LEU A 415 9.59 -28.07 -0.95
C LEU A 415 10.86 -27.21 -0.86
N SER A 416 10.74 -26.01 -0.28
CA SER A 416 11.90 -25.16 0.03
C SER A 416 12.26 -25.20 1.53
N PRO A 417 13.56 -25.27 1.88
CA PRO A 417 14.00 -25.24 3.27
C PRO A 417 13.50 -24.04 4.09
N SER A 418 13.28 -22.87 3.48
CA SER A 418 12.77 -21.70 4.20
C SER A 418 11.31 -21.89 4.63
N ILE A 419 10.47 -22.41 3.73
CA ILE A 419 9.05 -22.70 4.00
C ILE A 419 8.93 -23.73 5.13
N ILE A 420 9.74 -24.79 5.10
CA ILE A 420 9.77 -25.80 6.15
C ILE A 420 10.24 -25.21 7.49
N LYS A 421 11.21 -24.28 7.49
CA LYS A 421 11.67 -23.58 8.71
C LYS A 421 10.65 -22.57 9.24
N GLN A 422 9.89 -21.90 8.38
CA GLN A 422 8.77 -21.01 8.75
C GLN A 422 7.63 -21.81 9.41
N LEU A 423 7.18 -22.90 8.77
CA LEU A 423 6.18 -23.81 9.34
C LEU A 423 6.64 -24.38 10.70
N LEU A 424 7.93 -24.72 10.82
CA LEU A 424 8.51 -25.29 12.03
C LEU A 424 8.68 -24.28 13.17
N TYR A 425 9.23 -23.09 12.93
CA TYR A 425 9.62 -22.17 14.01
C TYR A 425 8.66 -21.00 14.21
N GLY A 426 7.97 -20.56 13.14
CA GLY A 426 6.88 -19.59 13.25
C GLY A 426 5.57 -20.30 13.61
N ASN A 427 5.04 -21.10 12.68
CA ASN A 427 3.63 -21.50 12.76
C ASN A 427 3.32 -22.61 13.78
N MET A 428 4.26 -23.48 14.12
CA MET A 428 4.11 -24.41 15.25
C MET A 428 4.19 -23.73 16.64
N MET A 429 4.58 -22.46 16.69
CA MET A 429 4.64 -21.62 17.90
C MET A 429 3.61 -20.47 17.86
N ASP A 430 2.66 -20.48 16.91
CA ASP A 430 1.60 -19.48 16.78
C ASP A 430 0.68 -19.50 18.01
N CYS A 431 0.18 -18.33 18.42
CA CYS A 431 -0.86 -18.18 19.44
C CYS A 431 -2.15 -18.96 19.08
N THR A 432 -2.38 -19.20 17.80
CA THR A 432 -3.59 -19.79 17.24
C THR A 432 -3.48 -21.31 17.14
N LYS A 433 -4.12 -22.03 18.06
CA LYS A 433 -4.04 -23.51 18.13
C LYS A 433 -4.43 -24.23 16.83
N GLU A 434 -5.40 -23.72 16.08
CA GLU A 434 -5.76 -24.31 14.78
C GLU A 434 -4.67 -24.16 13.72
N VAL A 435 -3.91 -23.05 13.73
CA VAL A 435 -2.75 -22.88 12.84
C VAL A 435 -1.71 -23.94 13.18
N VAL A 436 -1.33 -24.05 14.45
CA VAL A 436 -0.36 -25.04 14.96
C VAL A 436 -0.74 -26.49 14.58
N GLU A 437 -2.03 -26.85 14.64
CA GLU A 437 -2.51 -28.17 14.22
C GLU A 437 -2.45 -28.35 12.70
N THR A 438 -2.82 -27.33 11.93
CA THR A 438 -2.82 -27.39 10.45
C THR A 438 -1.39 -27.44 9.89
N SER A 439 -0.45 -26.65 10.42
CA SER A 439 0.98 -26.72 10.08
C SER A 439 1.57 -28.10 10.37
N ARG A 440 1.16 -28.73 11.48
CA ARG A 440 1.57 -30.10 11.83
C ARG A 440 1.06 -31.13 10.82
N ASN A 441 -0.18 -30.99 10.36
CA ASN A 441 -0.79 -31.90 9.38
C ASN A 441 -0.19 -31.73 7.97
N ILE A 442 0.20 -30.51 7.59
CA ILE A 442 0.99 -30.26 6.36
C ILE A 442 2.34 -31.00 6.45
N LEU A 443 3.12 -30.75 7.50
CA LEU A 443 4.43 -31.40 7.70
C LEU A 443 4.33 -32.93 7.76
N LEU A 444 3.30 -33.46 8.43
CA LEU A 444 3.02 -34.89 8.53
C LEU A 444 2.77 -35.53 7.16
N SER A 445 1.96 -34.88 6.33
CA SER A 445 1.56 -35.37 5.00
C SER A 445 2.73 -35.29 4.01
N LEU A 446 3.51 -34.21 4.04
CA LEU A 446 4.72 -34.08 3.24
C LEU A 446 5.78 -35.15 3.59
N MET A 447 6.00 -35.45 4.87
CA MET A 447 6.95 -36.50 5.29
C MET A 447 6.48 -37.90 4.91
N ARG A 448 5.18 -38.21 5.04
CA ARG A 448 4.63 -39.52 4.67
C ARG A 448 4.45 -39.73 3.17
N GLY A 449 4.60 -38.68 2.36
CA GLY A 449 4.31 -38.69 0.93
C GLY A 449 5.20 -39.58 0.06
N LYS A 450 6.31 -40.14 0.58
CA LYS A 450 7.32 -40.90 -0.17
C LYS A 450 6.75 -41.92 -1.17
N ALA A 451 5.78 -42.73 -0.75
CA ALA A 451 5.19 -43.77 -1.59
C ALA A 451 4.31 -43.21 -2.73
N LEU A 452 3.71 -42.04 -2.54
CA LEU A 452 2.74 -41.41 -3.44
C LEU A 452 3.40 -40.43 -4.41
N MET A 453 4.49 -39.78 -4.00
CA MET A 453 5.30 -38.91 -4.87
C MET A 453 5.84 -39.64 -6.12
N ARG A 454 6.08 -38.86 -7.18
CA ARG A 454 6.92 -39.22 -8.32
C ARG A 454 8.41 -39.12 -7.94
N GLY A 455 9.29 -39.87 -8.62
CA GLY A 455 10.71 -39.94 -8.27
C GLY A 455 11.43 -38.58 -8.21
N GLU A 456 11.18 -37.72 -9.20
CA GLU A 456 11.71 -36.34 -9.29
C GLU A 456 11.27 -35.49 -8.07
N VAL A 457 9.99 -35.60 -7.68
CA VAL A 457 9.41 -34.88 -6.54
C VAL A 457 9.99 -35.40 -5.22
N TRP A 458 10.19 -36.73 -5.09
CA TRP A 458 10.86 -37.30 -3.93
C TRP A 458 12.33 -36.88 -3.83
N GLN A 459 13.06 -36.74 -4.95
CA GLN A 459 14.43 -36.22 -4.95
C GLN A 459 14.48 -34.76 -4.47
N ALA A 460 13.55 -33.91 -4.93
CA ALA A 460 13.41 -32.54 -4.44
C ALA A 460 13.06 -32.50 -2.94
N ALA A 461 12.10 -33.32 -2.49
CA ALA A 461 11.72 -33.44 -1.09
C ALA A 461 12.90 -33.92 -0.22
N ALA A 462 13.62 -34.95 -0.64
CA ALA A 462 14.79 -35.45 0.06
C ALA A 462 15.90 -34.39 0.16
N LYS A 463 16.14 -33.60 -0.89
CA LYS A 463 17.08 -32.46 -0.85
C LYS A 463 16.63 -31.38 0.16
N CYS A 464 15.34 -31.03 0.14
CA CYS A 464 14.75 -30.08 1.09
C CYS A 464 14.90 -30.55 2.55
N TRP A 465 14.51 -31.80 2.83
CA TRP A 465 14.59 -32.41 4.15
C TRP A 465 16.05 -32.54 4.63
N LYS A 466 17.03 -32.86 3.77
CA LYS A 466 18.46 -32.83 4.12
C LYS A 466 18.87 -31.47 4.69
N GLY A 467 18.48 -30.36 4.03
CA GLY A 467 18.73 -28.99 4.49
C GLY A 467 17.90 -28.53 5.71
N CYS A 468 17.00 -29.39 6.21
CA CYS A 468 16.12 -29.13 7.35
C CYS A 468 16.29 -30.11 8.52
N LEU A 469 17.02 -31.21 8.37
CA LEU A 469 17.00 -32.33 9.32
C LEU A 469 17.41 -31.90 10.74
N ASN A 470 18.51 -31.15 10.85
CA ASN A 470 19.05 -30.61 12.11
C ASN A 470 18.04 -29.68 12.84
N HIS A 471 17.09 -29.10 12.11
CA HIS A 471 16.01 -28.30 12.67
C HIS A 471 14.83 -29.17 13.12
N ILE A 472 14.42 -30.13 12.29
CA ILE A 472 13.20 -30.95 12.47
C ILE A 472 13.31 -31.94 13.64
N VAL A 473 14.52 -32.31 14.08
CA VAL A 473 14.74 -33.24 15.21
C VAL A 473 13.97 -32.85 16.48
N CYS A 474 13.71 -31.55 16.70
CA CYS A 474 12.90 -31.08 17.84
C CYS A 474 11.44 -31.61 17.85
N LEU A 475 10.94 -32.16 16.74
CA LEU A 475 9.63 -32.81 16.62
C LEU A 475 9.68 -34.34 16.79
N ALA A 476 10.86 -34.96 16.85
CA ALA A 476 11.00 -36.41 16.95
C ALA A 476 10.45 -36.94 18.29
N ASN A 477 9.57 -37.93 18.21
CA ASN A 477 8.84 -38.47 19.37
C ASN A 477 8.21 -39.83 19.03
N THR A 478 8.38 -40.84 19.90
CA THR A 478 7.85 -42.21 19.66
C THR A 478 6.31 -42.29 19.69
N GLN A 479 5.63 -41.45 20.46
CA GLN A 479 4.20 -41.54 20.74
C GLN A 479 3.33 -40.78 19.72
N THR A 480 3.81 -39.65 19.18
CA THR A 480 3.07 -38.84 18.21
C THR A 480 3.22 -39.34 16.77
N HIS A 481 2.20 -39.08 15.96
CA HIS A 481 2.19 -39.45 14.55
C HIS A 481 3.24 -38.71 13.70
N ILE A 482 3.57 -37.46 14.06
CA ILE A 482 4.62 -36.67 13.41
C ILE A 482 6.01 -37.08 13.88
N GLY A 483 6.19 -37.32 15.19
CA GLY A 483 7.48 -37.76 15.71
C GLY A 483 7.94 -39.11 15.15
N ARG A 484 7.03 -40.07 14.95
CA ARG A 484 7.35 -41.32 14.24
C ARG A 484 7.70 -41.12 12.75
N ALA A 485 7.12 -40.13 12.09
CA ALA A 485 7.50 -39.81 10.71
C ALA A 485 8.91 -39.21 10.65
N VAL A 486 9.23 -38.29 11.57
CA VAL A 486 10.57 -37.70 11.72
C VAL A 486 11.64 -38.76 12.03
N LEU A 487 11.34 -39.75 12.89
CA LEU A 487 12.28 -40.84 13.22
C LEU A 487 12.55 -41.79 12.04
N ALA A 488 11.59 -41.99 11.13
CA ALA A 488 11.79 -42.81 9.92
C ALA A 488 12.57 -42.06 8.82
N LEU A 489 12.40 -40.74 8.75
CA LEU A 489 12.85 -39.86 7.67
C LEU A 489 14.35 -39.98 7.27
N PRO A 490 15.34 -40.12 8.19
CA PRO A 490 16.75 -40.25 7.81
C PRO A 490 17.02 -41.53 7.01
N ARG A 491 16.40 -42.65 7.43
CA ARG A 491 16.51 -43.93 6.71
C ARG A 491 15.94 -43.79 5.30
N ASP A 492 14.82 -43.09 5.16
CA ASP A 492 14.15 -42.89 3.88
C ASP A 492 14.89 -41.97 2.90
N ILE A 493 15.67 -41.01 3.41
CA ILE A 493 16.37 -39.96 2.63
C ILE A 493 17.77 -40.39 2.19
N PHE A 494 18.53 -41.03 3.07
CA PHE A 494 19.96 -41.21 2.87
C PHE A 494 20.32 -42.54 2.20
N THR A 495 19.37 -43.44 1.91
CA THR A 495 19.61 -44.80 1.37
C THR A 495 20.44 -44.88 0.07
N SER A 496 20.61 -43.77 -0.65
CA SER A 496 21.42 -43.67 -1.87
C SER A 496 22.78 -43.00 -1.66
N GLU A 497 23.11 -42.55 -0.44
CA GLU A 497 24.37 -41.86 -0.13
C GLU A 497 25.45 -42.84 0.34
N PRO A 498 26.73 -42.64 -0.03
CA PRO A 498 27.84 -43.45 0.53
C PRO A 498 27.95 -43.28 2.05
N ASP A 499 27.72 -42.06 2.55
CA ASP A 499 27.83 -41.69 3.96
C ASP A 499 26.56 -42.01 4.78
N TYR A 500 25.64 -42.83 4.26
CA TYR A 500 24.37 -43.22 4.91
C TYR A 500 24.50 -43.46 6.42
N LYS A 501 25.48 -44.30 6.81
CA LYS A 501 25.71 -44.68 8.21
C LYS A 501 26.00 -43.46 9.10
N LYS A 502 26.83 -42.52 8.65
CA LYS A 502 27.21 -41.31 9.39
C LYS A 502 26.02 -40.38 9.57
N LEU A 503 25.29 -40.12 8.50
CA LEU A 503 24.18 -39.16 8.49
C LEU A 503 23.00 -39.67 9.34
N VAL A 504 22.75 -40.98 9.35
CA VAL A 504 21.76 -41.60 10.25
C VAL A 504 22.26 -41.65 11.70
N LEU A 505 23.54 -41.88 11.96
CA LEU A 505 24.12 -41.82 13.32
C LEU A 505 23.99 -40.40 13.92
N MET A 506 24.37 -39.35 13.17
CA MET A 506 24.28 -37.95 13.60
C MET A 506 22.85 -37.58 14.03
N PHE A 507 21.83 -38.02 13.28
CA PHE A 507 20.42 -37.80 13.66
C PHE A 507 20.04 -38.48 14.98
N HIS A 508 20.45 -39.73 15.20
CA HIS A 508 20.12 -40.40 16.46
C HIS A 508 20.92 -39.80 17.64
N LEU A 509 22.16 -39.34 17.42
CA LEU A 509 22.91 -38.57 18.41
C LEU A 509 22.22 -37.23 18.75
N GLN A 510 21.65 -36.52 17.78
CA GLN A 510 20.82 -35.33 18.03
C GLN A 510 19.58 -35.68 18.87
N CYS A 511 18.97 -36.84 18.63
CA CYS A 511 17.80 -37.31 19.38
C CYS A 511 18.09 -37.58 20.87
N LEU A 512 19.35 -37.84 21.25
CA LEU A 512 19.75 -38.01 22.67
C LEU A 512 19.59 -36.72 23.50
N TYR A 513 19.42 -35.56 22.87
CA TYR A 513 19.17 -34.28 23.56
C TYR A 513 17.67 -33.98 23.75
N ILE A 514 16.76 -34.74 23.15
CA ILE A 514 15.30 -34.49 23.23
C ILE A 514 14.80 -34.66 24.67
N LYS A 515 13.86 -33.83 25.12
CA LYS A 515 13.35 -33.87 26.52
C LYS A 515 12.54 -35.11 26.87
N ASP A 516 11.89 -35.75 25.90
CA ASP A 516 11.20 -37.05 26.08
C ASP A 516 12.20 -38.22 26.22
N GLY A 517 12.20 -38.83 27.41
CA GLY A 517 13.06 -39.98 27.71
C GLY A 517 12.76 -41.25 26.93
N THR A 518 11.53 -41.46 26.44
CA THR A 518 11.18 -42.64 25.63
C THR A 518 11.86 -42.57 24.25
N THR A 519 11.92 -41.38 23.67
CA THR A 519 12.60 -41.12 22.39
C THR A 519 14.12 -41.13 22.56
N ARG A 520 14.67 -40.59 23.65
CA ARG A 520 16.10 -40.75 23.97
C ARG A 520 16.50 -42.22 24.07
N ARG A 521 15.72 -43.06 24.74
CA ARG A 521 15.99 -44.50 24.88
C ARG A 521 16.00 -45.22 23.53
N ALA A 522 15.00 -44.97 22.69
CA ALA A 522 14.94 -45.55 21.35
C ALA A 522 16.12 -45.12 20.48
N ALA A 523 16.49 -43.83 20.52
CA ALA A 523 17.68 -43.32 19.83
C ALA A 523 18.99 -43.90 20.38
N PHE A 524 19.08 -44.15 21.70
CA PHE A 524 20.26 -44.76 22.32
C PHE A 524 20.46 -46.21 21.90
N GLN A 525 19.38 -47.00 21.78
CA GLN A 525 19.43 -48.37 21.25
C GLN A 525 20.00 -48.39 19.82
N GLU A 526 19.49 -47.53 18.94
CA GLU A 526 19.99 -47.35 17.58
C GLU A 526 21.47 -46.91 17.56
N VAL A 527 21.87 -45.97 18.41
CA VAL A 527 23.26 -45.49 18.54
C VAL A 527 24.21 -46.60 19.01
N VAL A 528 23.82 -47.43 19.98
CA VAL A 528 24.65 -48.53 20.48
C VAL A 528 24.92 -49.59 19.41
N HIS A 529 24.03 -49.77 18.43
CA HIS A 529 24.31 -50.64 17.28
C HIS A 529 25.48 -50.17 16.40
N TYR A 530 25.84 -48.88 16.42
CA TYR A 530 27.05 -48.36 15.76
C TYR A 530 28.34 -48.52 16.59
N LEU A 531 28.22 -48.85 17.89
CA LEU A 531 29.38 -49.15 18.74
C LEU A 531 29.82 -50.62 18.64
N LEU A 532 28.95 -51.52 18.16
CA LEU A 532 29.26 -52.94 17.98
C LEU A 532 30.53 -53.15 17.13
N PRO A 533 31.38 -54.13 17.49
CA PRO A 533 32.76 -54.17 17.00
C PRO A 533 32.87 -54.47 15.50
N GLY A 534 33.43 -53.51 14.77
CA GLY A 534 33.98 -53.69 13.43
C GLY A 534 35.46 -53.28 13.41
N ALA A 535 36.33 -54.18 12.95
CA ALA A 535 37.77 -53.92 12.70
C ALA A 535 38.59 -53.32 13.86
N GLY A 536 38.15 -53.43 15.11
CA GLY A 536 38.89 -52.99 16.30
C GLY A 536 38.18 -53.34 17.60
N VAL A 537 38.94 -53.35 18.70
CA VAL A 537 38.41 -53.50 20.07
C VAL A 537 38.64 -52.17 20.78
N TYR A 538 37.56 -51.58 21.30
CA TYR A 538 37.55 -50.27 21.93
C TYR A 538 36.91 -50.33 23.32
N HIS A 539 37.32 -49.44 24.22
CA HIS A 539 36.58 -49.19 25.46
C HIS A 539 35.44 -48.17 25.23
N PRO A 540 34.30 -48.30 25.94
CA PRO A 540 33.88 -49.46 26.72
C PRO A 540 33.36 -50.56 25.79
N ASP A 541 33.34 -51.81 26.26
CA ASP A 541 32.74 -52.92 25.52
C ASP A 541 31.23 -52.65 25.32
N PRO A 542 30.71 -52.63 24.07
CA PRO A 542 29.28 -52.44 23.79
C PRO A 542 28.34 -53.38 24.56
N TYR A 543 28.79 -54.59 24.91
CA TYR A 543 27.99 -55.55 25.68
C TYR A 543 27.92 -55.23 27.18
N THR A 544 28.69 -54.26 27.67
CA THR A 544 28.64 -53.78 29.08
C THR A 544 27.82 -52.49 29.25
N ILE A 545 27.21 -51.98 28.18
CA ILE A 545 26.38 -50.77 28.18
C ILE A 545 24.96 -51.10 28.70
N ASP A 546 24.57 -50.48 29.80
CA ASP A 546 23.20 -50.57 30.32
C ASP A 546 22.26 -49.56 29.61
N LEU A 547 21.41 -50.09 28.73
CA LEU A 547 20.42 -49.34 27.96
C LEU A 547 19.34 -48.68 28.82
N ASP A 548 19.06 -49.20 30.02
CA ASP A 548 18.00 -48.73 30.90
C ASP A 548 18.42 -47.55 31.79
N THR A 549 19.72 -47.45 32.14
CA THR A 549 20.24 -46.30 32.92
C THR A 549 21.03 -45.28 32.09
N GLN A 550 21.77 -45.70 31.06
CA GLN A 550 22.75 -44.82 30.40
C GLN A 550 22.17 -43.93 29.28
N TYR A 551 20.91 -44.09 28.88
CA TYR A 551 20.26 -43.29 27.80
C TYR A 551 20.19 -41.75 28.05
N ASN A 552 20.70 -41.27 29.19
CA ASN A 552 20.80 -39.85 29.54
C ASN A 552 22.25 -39.29 29.46
N ILE A 553 23.20 -39.96 28.79
CA ILE A 553 24.62 -39.57 28.70
C ILE A 553 24.86 -38.07 28.46
N PHE A 554 24.10 -37.41 27.59
CA PHE A 554 24.33 -36.00 27.27
C PHE A 554 23.54 -35.00 28.14
N LEU A 555 22.85 -35.45 29.18
CA LEU A 555 22.12 -34.56 30.10
C LEU A 555 23.00 -34.09 31.27
N THR A 556 22.99 -32.79 31.54
CA THR A 556 23.68 -32.16 32.67
C THR A 556 22.69 -31.62 33.69
N GLN A 557 23.04 -31.60 34.97
CA GLN A 557 22.24 -30.96 36.01
C GLN A 557 22.45 -29.44 36.02
N GLN A 558 23.63 -28.99 35.60
CA GLN A 558 23.98 -27.57 35.44
C GLN A 558 24.47 -27.32 34.00
N PRO A 559 23.83 -26.43 33.21
CA PRO A 559 24.32 -26.06 31.89
C PRO A 559 25.53 -25.12 31.99
N ILE A 560 26.53 -25.29 31.12
CA ILE A 560 27.72 -24.41 31.09
C ILE A 560 27.29 -22.96 30.83
N ILE A 561 27.73 -22.01 31.65
CA ILE A 561 27.48 -20.58 31.44
C ILE A 561 28.44 -20.08 30.35
N MET A 562 27.97 -20.06 29.10
CA MET A 562 28.75 -19.55 27.95
C MET A 562 28.38 -18.11 27.56
N THR A 563 27.85 -17.34 28.51
CA THR A 563 27.31 -15.98 28.28
C THR A 563 28.38 -14.90 28.12
N LYS A 564 29.66 -15.29 28.01
CA LYS A 564 30.80 -14.43 27.70
C LYS A 564 31.79 -15.25 26.87
N ILE A 565 32.15 -14.75 25.68
CA ILE A 565 33.56 -14.81 25.29
C ILE A 565 34.27 -14.00 26.38
N LEU A 566 35.15 -14.63 27.17
CA LEU A 566 35.87 -13.90 28.20
C LEU A 566 36.73 -12.81 27.54
N PRO A 567 36.87 -11.61 28.14
CA PRO A 567 37.86 -10.66 27.67
C PRO A 567 39.23 -11.36 27.67
N PRO A 568 40.04 -11.19 26.62
CA PRO A 568 41.19 -12.04 26.38
C PRO A 568 42.15 -12.01 27.55
N ILE A 569 42.32 -13.17 28.21
CA ILE A 569 43.35 -13.34 29.24
C ILE A 569 44.69 -13.08 28.55
N ALA A 570 45.53 -12.21 29.11
CA ALA A 570 46.83 -11.85 28.54
C ALA A 570 47.86 -12.98 28.77
N ILE A 571 47.62 -14.14 28.16
CA ILE A 571 48.51 -15.30 28.18
C ILE A 571 49.51 -15.15 27.03
N GLU A 572 50.80 -15.17 27.37
CA GLU A 572 51.87 -15.12 26.39
C GLU A 572 51.94 -16.41 25.56
N SER A 573 52.10 -16.28 24.24
CA SER A 573 52.19 -17.43 23.33
C SER A 573 53.33 -18.39 23.67
N GLY A 574 54.38 -17.94 24.36
CA GLY A 574 55.45 -18.81 24.87
C GLY A 574 54.96 -19.87 25.86
N ARG A 575 53.96 -19.56 26.69
CA ARG A 575 53.37 -20.53 27.62
C ARG A 575 52.57 -21.62 26.89
N LEU A 576 51.91 -21.27 25.78
CA LEU A 576 51.26 -22.26 24.92
C LEU A 576 52.28 -23.25 24.36
N LEU A 577 53.40 -22.76 23.82
CA LEU A 577 54.45 -23.61 23.25
C LEU A 577 55.04 -24.58 24.27
N GLN A 578 55.37 -24.11 25.48
CA GLN A 578 55.87 -24.96 26.58
C GLN A 578 54.88 -26.07 26.97
N VAL A 579 53.57 -25.79 26.98
CA VAL A 579 52.54 -26.79 27.27
C VAL A 579 52.35 -27.77 26.11
N LEU A 580 52.49 -27.34 24.86
CA LEU A 580 52.49 -28.22 23.69
C LEU A 580 53.73 -29.11 23.63
N GLU A 581 54.91 -28.62 24.01
CA GLU A 581 56.13 -29.44 24.14
C GLU A 581 55.96 -30.58 25.15
N LEU A 582 55.25 -30.37 26.26
CA LEU A 582 54.94 -31.40 27.25
C LEU A 582 53.92 -32.46 26.78
N ILE A 583 53.19 -32.19 25.70
CA ILE A 583 52.15 -33.06 25.14
C ILE A 583 52.65 -33.80 23.89
N VAL A 584 53.25 -33.06 22.94
CA VAL A 584 53.73 -33.56 21.64
C VAL A 584 55.17 -34.06 21.73
N GLY A 585 55.93 -33.66 22.75
CA GLY A 585 57.34 -34.02 22.91
C GLY A 585 57.56 -35.52 23.16
N SER A 586 58.19 -36.19 22.19
CA SER A 586 58.52 -37.62 22.20
C SER A 586 59.55 -38.01 23.27
N GLY A 587 59.15 -38.00 24.55
CA GLY A 587 60.00 -38.33 25.69
C GLY A 587 59.37 -39.37 26.62
N SER A 588 59.92 -40.59 26.65
CA SER A 588 59.47 -41.72 27.47
C SER A 588 59.69 -41.56 29.00
N ASN A 589 60.06 -40.36 29.46
CA ASN A 589 60.38 -40.02 30.85
C ASN A 589 59.53 -38.87 31.42
N ILE A 590 58.51 -38.38 30.69
CA ILE A 590 57.57 -37.38 31.24
C ILE A 590 56.58 -38.10 32.17
N ASP A 591 56.36 -37.54 33.36
CA ASP A 591 55.39 -38.06 34.33
C ASP A 591 53.95 -37.93 33.78
N ARG A 592 53.14 -38.97 34.01
CA ARG A 592 51.73 -39.04 33.58
C ARG A 592 50.88 -38.00 34.31
N GLU A 593 51.18 -37.70 35.58
CA GLU A 593 50.50 -36.61 36.29
C GLU A 593 50.80 -35.24 35.65
N VAL A 594 52.05 -35.03 35.20
CA VAL A 594 52.46 -33.82 34.48
C VAL A 594 51.80 -33.73 33.11
N GLN A 595 51.67 -34.83 32.36
CA GLN A 595 50.95 -34.85 31.08
C GLN A 595 49.44 -34.57 31.26
N ARG A 596 48.81 -35.17 32.28
CA ARG A 596 47.41 -34.90 32.64
C ARG A 596 47.20 -33.44 33.05
N ALA A 597 48.14 -32.85 33.79
CA ALA A 597 48.15 -31.43 34.11
C ALA A 597 48.38 -30.54 32.87
N ALA A 598 49.25 -30.94 31.94
CA ALA A 598 49.52 -30.21 30.70
C ALA A 598 48.27 -30.13 29.81
N TRP A 599 47.56 -31.25 29.59
CA TRP A 599 46.27 -31.23 28.88
C TRP A 599 45.24 -30.30 29.54
N SER A 600 45.17 -30.32 30.88
CA SER A 600 44.27 -29.46 31.65
C SER A 600 44.65 -27.98 31.57
N GLN A 601 45.95 -27.67 31.49
CA GLN A 601 46.45 -26.30 31.26
C GLN A 601 46.25 -25.84 29.82
N LEU A 602 46.39 -26.73 28.82
CA LEU A 602 46.12 -26.41 27.42
C LEU A 602 44.65 -26.03 27.23
N ALA A 603 43.73 -26.80 27.81
CA ALA A 603 42.31 -26.47 27.90
C ALA A 603 42.03 -25.08 28.50
N PHE A 604 42.74 -24.70 29.57
CA PHE A 604 42.62 -23.37 30.17
C PHE A 604 43.18 -22.26 29.27
N ILE A 605 44.35 -22.48 28.66
CA ILE A 605 45.01 -21.51 27.75
C ILE A 605 44.13 -21.24 26.52
N LEU A 606 43.49 -22.28 25.97
CA LEU A 606 42.60 -22.16 24.80
C LEU A 606 41.23 -21.53 25.10
N GLN A 607 40.99 -21.01 26.32
CA GLN A 607 39.87 -20.09 26.55
C GLN A 607 40.05 -18.76 25.82
N ASP A 608 41.29 -18.39 25.46
CA ASP A 608 41.57 -17.27 24.55
C ASP A 608 41.59 -17.73 23.08
N PRO A 609 40.61 -17.32 22.23
CA PRO A 609 40.57 -17.71 20.83
C PRO A 609 41.75 -17.21 19.99
N ARG A 610 42.48 -16.17 20.43
CA ARG A 610 43.65 -15.65 19.71
C ARG A 610 44.78 -16.68 19.61
N LEU A 611 44.86 -17.59 20.58
CA LEU A 611 45.89 -18.61 20.67
C LEU A 611 45.58 -19.88 19.84
N HIS A 612 44.35 -20.02 19.33
CA HIS A 612 43.91 -21.21 18.58
C HIS A 612 44.69 -21.39 17.27
N ALA A 613 44.95 -20.30 16.55
CA ALA A 613 45.72 -20.35 15.30
C ALA A 613 47.18 -20.77 15.52
N THR A 614 47.80 -20.28 16.60
CA THR A 614 49.16 -20.71 17.00
C THR A 614 49.15 -22.18 17.43
N MET A 615 48.15 -22.62 18.18
CA MET A 615 48.04 -24.02 18.63
C MET A 615 47.91 -24.98 17.44
N LEU A 616 47.01 -24.69 16.50
CA LEU A 616 46.80 -25.51 15.29
C LEU A 616 47.99 -25.51 14.33
N HIS A 617 48.90 -24.54 14.42
CA HIS A 617 50.15 -24.53 13.65
C HIS A 617 51.23 -25.48 14.22
N HIS A 618 51.24 -25.68 15.54
CA HIS A 618 52.23 -26.54 16.23
C HIS A 618 51.68 -27.93 16.62
N CYS A 619 50.36 -28.10 16.69
CA CYS A 619 49.67 -29.36 16.96
C CYS A 619 48.47 -29.48 16.02
N SER A 620 48.52 -30.41 15.06
CA SER A 620 47.43 -30.58 14.11
C SER A 620 46.15 -31.11 14.78
N LEU A 621 44.99 -30.78 14.20
CA LEU A 621 43.71 -31.35 14.63
C LEU A 621 43.70 -32.88 14.48
N GLU A 622 44.38 -33.40 13.45
CA GLU A 622 44.58 -34.84 13.22
C GLU A 622 45.33 -35.53 14.38
N TYR A 623 46.33 -34.87 14.97
CA TYR A 623 47.05 -35.40 16.13
C TYR A 623 46.14 -35.53 17.37
N LEU A 624 45.19 -34.60 17.55
CA LEU A 624 44.20 -34.69 18.63
C LEU A 624 43.19 -35.84 18.38
N ILE A 625 42.78 -36.03 17.13
CA ILE A 625 41.85 -37.10 16.71
C ILE A 625 42.49 -38.48 16.86
N THR A 626 43.72 -38.66 16.36
CA THR A 626 44.48 -39.92 16.50
C THR A 626 44.76 -40.22 17.98
N SER A 627 45.24 -39.23 18.75
CA SER A 627 45.42 -39.38 20.20
C SER A 627 44.13 -39.82 20.91
N LEU A 628 42.97 -39.24 20.58
CA LEU A 628 41.69 -39.65 21.18
C LEU A 628 41.31 -41.09 20.81
N SER A 629 41.53 -41.49 19.54
CA SER A 629 41.24 -42.84 19.04
C SER A 629 42.16 -43.89 19.65
N ASP A 630 43.47 -43.61 19.71
CA ASP A 630 44.49 -44.52 20.24
C ASP A 630 44.33 -44.75 21.75
N MET A 631 44.02 -43.70 22.52
CA MET A 631 43.77 -43.81 23.97
C MET A 631 42.50 -44.61 24.31
N LEU A 632 41.60 -44.85 23.33
CA LEU A 632 40.36 -45.63 23.47
C LEU A 632 40.47 -47.08 22.97
N LYS A 633 41.55 -47.46 22.27
CA LYS A 633 41.78 -48.85 21.81
C LYS A 633 42.16 -49.74 22.98
N VAL A 634 41.73 -51.00 22.95
CA VAL A 634 42.05 -51.98 24.00
C VAL A 634 43.42 -52.59 23.76
N ASP A 635 44.47 -51.83 24.06
CA ASP A 635 45.84 -52.34 24.12
C ASP A 635 46.12 -52.93 25.51
N ILE A 636 46.39 -54.24 25.55
CA ILE A 636 46.47 -55.07 26.77
C ILE A 636 47.63 -54.64 27.70
N SER A 637 48.51 -53.76 27.23
CA SER A 637 49.70 -53.25 27.93
C SER A 637 49.46 -51.99 28.78
N MET A 638 48.41 -51.20 28.53
CA MET A 638 48.37 -49.78 28.96
C MET A 638 47.00 -49.31 29.49
N GLY A 639 46.46 -49.98 30.51
CA GLY A 639 45.19 -49.63 31.19
C GLY A 639 45.16 -48.32 32.00
N VAL A 640 45.90 -47.28 31.57
CA VAL A 640 46.04 -45.96 32.26
C VAL A 640 45.85 -44.78 31.28
N THR A 641 45.66 -45.03 29.98
CA THR A 641 45.44 -44.01 28.94
C THR A 641 44.15 -43.19 29.11
N LEU A 642 43.13 -43.78 29.73
CA LEU A 642 41.79 -43.21 29.86
C LEU A 642 41.73 -41.91 30.68
N GLU A 643 42.78 -41.59 31.44
CA GLU A 643 42.88 -40.38 32.27
C GLU A 643 43.14 -39.09 31.48
N PHE A 644 43.67 -39.17 30.25
CA PHE A 644 43.95 -37.99 29.43
C PHE A 644 42.72 -37.51 28.63
N ILE A 645 41.77 -38.42 28.39
CA ILE A 645 40.53 -38.17 27.61
C ILE A 645 39.78 -36.91 28.07
N PRO A 646 39.59 -36.63 29.39
CA PRO A 646 38.95 -35.39 29.84
C PRO A 646 39.61 -34.11 29.36
N GLY A 647 40.95 -34.07 29.29
CA GLY A 647 41.69 -32.91 28.82
C GLY A 647 41.62 -32.74 27.29
N ILE A 648 41.70 -33.85 26.54
CA ILE A 648 41.58 -33.83 25.07
C ILE A 648 40.19 -33.34 24.64
N ILE A 649 39.12 -33.86 25.27
CA ILE A 649 37.74 -33.44 24.98
C ILE A 649 37.48 -31.98 25.34
N GLU A 650 38.05 -31.48 26.44
CA GLU A 650 37.95 -30.06 26.80
C GLU A 650 38.73 -29.16 25.81
N VAL A 651 39.93 -29.57 25.37
CA VAL A 651 40.69 -28.87 24.30
C VAL A 651 39.87 -28.82 23.00
N LEU A 652 39.31 -29.94 22.56
CA LEU A 652 38.44 -29.99 21.38
C LEU A 652 37.18 -29.13 21.56
N ARG A 653 36.60 -29.08 22.76
CA ARG A 653 35.46 -28.19 23.08
C ARG A 653 35.82 -26.72 22.90
N GLN A 654 36.97 -26.28 23.44
CA GLN A 654 37.41 -24.88 23.29
C GLN A 654 37.60 -24.52 21.81
N LEU A 655 38.32 -25.35 21.04
CA LEU A 655 38.53 -25.11 19.60
C LEU A 655 37.19 -25.09 18.82
N ALA A 656 36.28 -26.03 19.10
CA ALA A 656 34.99 -26.15 18.44
C ALA A 656 34.05 -24.95 18.71
N ILE A 657 34.12 -24.32 19.89
CA ILE A 657 33.29 -23.15 20.19
C ILE A 657 33.61 -22.00 19.24
N TYR A 658 34.89 -21.74 18.95
CA TYR A 658 35.29 -20.55 18.19
C TYR A 658 35.52 -20.82 16.69
N SER A 659 36.06 -21.97 16.30
CA SER A 659 36.32 -22.30 14.88
C SER A 659 35.20 -23.13 14.24
N THR A 660 34.58 -22.58 13.21
CA THR A 660 33.60 -23.30 12.38
C THR A 660 34.25 -24.43 11.58
N ASP A 661 35.48 -24.25 11.11
CA ASP A 661 36.20 -25.25 10.32
C ASP A 661 36.57 -26.48 11.15
N VAL A 662 36.93 -26.27 12.43
CA VAL A 662 37.10 -27.36 13.40
C VAL A 662 35.79 -28.11 13.64
N ARG A 663 34.66 -27.42 13.78
CA ARG A 663 33.34 -28.09 13.92
C ARG A 663 32.99 -28.91 12.68
N ILE A 664 33.18 -28.37 11.48
CA ILE A 664 32.90 -29.08 10.22
C ILE A 664 33.82 -30.30 10.06
N THR A 665 35.11 -30.17 10.39
CA THR A 665 36.06 -31.29 10.29
C THR A 665 35.72 -32.41 11.28
N LEU A 666 35.50 -32.08 12.55
CA LEU A 666 35.15 -33.06 13.60
C LEU A 666 33.75 -33.70 13.40
N ALA A 667 32.78 -32.97 12.83
CA ALA A 667 31.45 -33.52 12.54
C ALA A 667 31.43 -34.42 11.29
N ASN A 668 32.41 -34.29 10.40
CA ASN A 668 32.51 -35.09 9.18
C ASN A 668 33.12 -36.48 9.39
N ASP A 669 33.83 -36.72 10.50
CA ASP A 669 34.43 -38.01 10.83
C ASP A 669 33.49 -38.86 11.73
N LEU A 670 33.16 -40.06 11.27
CA LEU A 670 32.35 -41.03 12.00
C LEU A 670 33.03 -41.48 13.31
N GLU A 671 34.33 -41.78 13.26
CA GLU A 671 35.04 -42.32 14.42
C GLU A 671 35.31 -41.24 15.47
N VAL A 672 35.43 -39.97 15.10
CA VAL A 672 35.44 -38.86 16.09
C VAL A 672 34.13 -38.84 16.89
N LEU A 673 32.98 -38.91 16.22
CA LEU A 673 31.67 -38.92 16.88
C LEU A 673 31.50 -40.16 17.79
N LEU A 674 31.92 -41.34 17.32
CA LEU A 674 31.90 -42.57 18.11
C LEU A 674 32.91 -42.54 19.28
N CYS A 675 34.08 -41.92 19.11
CA CYS A 675 35.08 -41.78 20.18
C CYS A 675 34.59 -40.82 21.28
N ILE A 676 33.98 -39.67 20.93
CA ILE A 676 33.36 -38.77 21.93
C ILE A 676 32.24 -39.49 22.70
N LEU A 677 31.42 -40.30 22.01
CA LEU A 677 30.40 -41.13 22.64
C LEU A 677 30.98 -42.20 23.58
N ARG A 678 31.98 -42.97 23.13
CA ARG A 678 32.73 -43.97 23.93
C ARG A 678 33.31 -43.32 25.20
N SER A 679 33.97 -42.17 25.05
CA SER A 679 34.47 -41.39 26.20
C SER A 679 33.36 -40.97 27.17
N SER A 680 32.19 -40.58 26.66
CA SER A 680 31.03 -40.15 27.44
C SER A 680 30.32 -41.29 28.18
N LEU A 681 30.45 -42.53 27.70
CA LEU A 681 30.03 -43.74 28.39
C LEU A 681 30.98 -44.09 29.55
N ILE A 682 32.29 -44.12 29.29
CA ILE A 682 33.34 -44.43 30.28
C ILE A 682 33.28 -43.48 31.48
N HIS A 683 33.25 -42.17 31.21
CA HIS A 683 33.31 -41.12 32.22
C HIS A 683 31.90 -40.60 32.61
N SER A 684 30.85 -41.40 32.42
CA SER A 684 29.43 -41.04 32.63
C SER A 684 29.09 -40.57 34.06
N SER A 685 29.88 -41.00 35.05
CA SER A 685 29.81 -40.58 36.46
C SER A 685 30.38 -39.18 36.74
N ASN A 686 31.26 -38.66 35.88
CA ASN A 686 31.91 -37.36 36.04
C ASN A 686 31.08 -36.26 35.37
N GLU A 687 30.32 -35.48 36.16
CA GLU A 687 29.45 -34.43 35.63
C GLU A 687 30.20 -33.33 34.86
N HIS A 688 31.38 -32.89 35.31
CA HIS A 688 32.14 -31.89 34.56
C HIS A 688 32.51 -32.42 33.18
N PHE A 689 33.01 -33.66 33.11
CA PHE A 689 33.34 -34.28 31.82
C PHE A 689 32.09 -34.46 30.95
N ARG A 690 30.99 -34.96 31.53
CA ARG A 690 29.69 -35.11 30.85
C ARG A 690 29.20 -33.79 30.27
N SER A 691 29.42 -32.68 30.97
CA SER A 691 29.06 -31.35 30.51
C SER A 691 29.96 -30.86 29.37
N SER A 692 31.28 -31.10 29.45
CA SER A 692 32.21 -30.75 28.38
C SER A 692 31.96 -31.57 27.11
N SER A 693 31.77 -32.89 27.22
CA SER A 693 31.52 -33.78 26.09
C SER A 693 30.16 -33.55 25.44
N SER A 694 29.11 -33.34 26.24
CA SER A 694 27.77 -32.94 25.76
C SER A 694 27.81 -31.59 25.04
N CYS A 695 28.50 -30.59 25.60
CA CYS A 695 28.69 -29.30 24.95
C CYS A 695 29.41 -29.45 23.60
N LEU A 696 30.55 -30.16 23.54
CA LEU A 696 31.28 -30.43 22.30
C LEU A 696 30.38 -31.12 21.25
N MET A 697 29.74 -32.23 21.62
CA MET A 697 28.88 -33.00 20.74
C MET A 697 27.70 -32.15 20.22
N PHE A 698 27.06 -31.32 21.06
CA PHE A 698 26.03 -30.38 20.61
C PHE A 698 26.55 -29.38 19.55
N PHE A 699 27.77 -28.85 19.72
CA PHE A 699 28.39 -27.95 18.74
C PHE A 699 28.64 -28.62 17.38
N LEU A 700 29.06 -29.89 17.37
CA LEU A 700 29.24 -30.66 16.13
C LEU A 700 27.90 -30.95 15.44
N LEU A 701 26.85 -31.26 16.21
CA LEU A 701 25.56 -31.73 15.68
C LEU A 701 24.58 -30.62 15.27
N PHE A 702 24.64 -29.44 15.88
CA PHE A 702 23.66 -28.35 15.67
C PHE A 702 24.27 -27.08 15.05
N ASN A 703 25.44 -27.18 14.41
CA ASN A 703 26.20 -26.07 13.83
C ASN A 703 25.33 -25.11 12.98
N ASP A 704 24.44 -25.62 12.14
CA ASP A 704 23.63 -24.82 11.20
C ASP A 704 22.38 -24.17 11.83
N VAL A 705 22.06 -24.55 13.07
CA VAL A 705 20.85 -24.11 13.79
C VAL A 705 21.16 -22.95 14.74
N MET A 706 22.39 -22.92 15.26
CA MET A 706 22.89 -21.89 16.16
C MET A 706 23.28 -20.61 15.38
N LYS A 707 23.02 -19.46 15.98
CA LYS A 707 23.49 -18.15 15.48
C LYS A 707 24.34 -17.46 16.55
N THR A 708 25.22 -16.57 16.12
CA THR A 708 25.94 -15.65 17.00
C THR A 708 25.40 -14.23 16.84
N THR A 709 25.38 -13.45 17.92
CA THR A 709 25.03 -12.02 17.89
C THR A 709 26.02 -11.19 18.70
N GLN A 710 26.29 -9.97 18.25
CA GLN A 710 27.06 -8.97 18.99
C GLN A 710 26.09 -7.98 19.60
N LYS A 711 25.90 -8.03 20.93
CA LYS A 711 25.10 -7.01 21.63
C LYS A 711 26.01 -5.86 22.07
N THR A 712 25.82 -4.69 21.49
CA THR A 712 26.41 -3.45 22.00
C THR A 712 25.58 -2.96 23.19
N ASN A 713 26.13 -3.04 24.41
CA ASN A 713 25.52 -2.37 25.56
C ASN A 713 25.69 -0.85 25.39
N ASN A 714 24.59 -0.11 25.20
CA ASN A 714 24.59 1.36 25.06
C ASN A 714 24.90 2.11 26.38
N LYS A 715 25.73 1.53 27.26
CA LYS A 715 26.17 2.09 28.55
C LYS A 715 27.62 1.74 28.94
N ASP A 716 28.27 0.81 28.24
CA ASP A 716 29.66 0.41 28.51
C ASP A 716 30.55 0.84 27.34
N GLU A 717 31.26 1.96 27.50
CA GLU A 717 32.12 2.51 26.45
C GLU A 717 33.37 1.64 26.19
N ILE A 718 33.69 1.43 24.90
CA ILE A 718 35.03 1.12 24.38
C ILE A 718 35.74 -0.09 25.04
N ASN A 719 35.28 -1.32 24.75
CA ASN A 719 36.10 -2.36 24.07
C ASN A 719 35.46 -3.77 24.03
N ASN A 720 34.63 -4.15 25.00
CA ASN A 720 34.13 -5.53 25.11
C ASN A 720 32.96 -5.85 24.16
N LYS A 721 33.30 -6.28 22.93
CA LYS A 721 32.35 -6.87 21.97
C LYS A 721 31.95 -8.30 22.40
N ASN A 722 31.07 -8.41 23.39
CA ASN A 722 30.55 -9.72 23.82
C ASN A 722 29.68 -10.34 22.71
N VAL A 723 30.12 -11.50 22.21
CA VAL A 723 29.31 -12.36 21.32
C VAL A 723 28.49 -13.33 22.16
N TYR A 724 27.23 -13.51 21.81
CA TYR A 724 26.30 -14.43 22.47
C TYR A 724 25.79 -15.48 21.48
N TRP A 725 25.63 -16.72 21.96
CA TRP A 725 24.99 -17.80 21.22
C TRP A 725 23.46 -17.70 21.31
N LEU A 726 22.79 -17.97 20.18
CA LEU A 726 21.36 -17.89 19.98
C LEU A 726 20.83 -19.19 19.36
N VAL A 727 19.69 -19.68 19.88
CA VAL A 727 18.94 -20.83 19.32
C VAL A 727 17.47 -20.48 19.06
N PRO A 728 16.76 -21.18 18.15
CA PRO A 728 15.31 -20.99 18.00
C PRO A 728 14.55 -21.37 19.28
N GLU A 729 13.47 -20.63 19.60
CA GLU A 729 12.65 -20.83 20.80
C GLU A 729 12.11 -22.28 20.92
N LEU A 730 11.56 -22.85 19.85
CA LEU A 730 11.11 -24.26 19.81
C LEU A 730 12.24 -25.26 20.13
N LEU A 731 13.50 -24.98 19.75
CA LEU A 731 14.62 -25.87 20.04
C LEU A 731 14.88 -25.90 21.55
N ARG A 732 14.97 -24.72 22.19
CA ARG A 732 15.06 -24.57 23.66
C ARG A 732 13.91 -25.29 24.37
N ASP A 733 12.71 -25.28 23.80
CA ASP A 733 11.53 -25.88 24.42
C ASP A 733 11.48 -27.41 24.31
N LYS A 734 12.00 -28.02 23.24
CA LYS A 734 11.95 -29.49 23.03
C LYS A 734 13.26 -30.22 23.33
N VAL A 735 14.38 -29.52 23.42
CA VAL A 735 15.73 -30.08 23.54
C VAL A 735 16.39 -29.61 24.85
N HIS A 736 17.13 -30.49 25.53
CA HIS A 736 18.01 -30.13 26.62
C HIS A 736 19.28 -29.48 26.07
N LEU A 737 19.51 -28.22 26.44
CA LEU A 737 20.69 -27.47 26.01
C LEU A 737 21.80 -27.65 27.08
N PRO A 738 23.01 -28.12 26.71
CA PRO A 738 24.11 -28.32 27.69
C PRO A 738 24.79 -27.01 28.12
N PHE A 739 24.36 -25.87 27.58
CA PHE A 739 24.85 -24.54 27.93
C PHE A 739 23.72 -23.50 27.99
N HIS A 740 23.96 -22.44 28.75
CA HIS A 740 23.10 -21.25 28.77
C HIS A 740 23.30 -20.42 27.50
N CYS A 741 22.26 -20.32 26.67
CA CYS A 741 22.18 -19.45 25.50
C CYS A 741 20.83 -18.74 25.41
N ASP A 742 20.82 -17.60 24.72
CA ASP A 742 19.58 -16.87 24.46
C ASP A 742 18.74 -17.57 23.38
N ALA A 743 17.44 -17.30 23.37
CA ALA A 743 16.56 -17.71 22.28
C ALA A 743 16.25 -16.52 21.38
N TYR A 744 16.11 -16.77 20.08
CA TYR A 744 15.50 -15.83 19.14
C TYR A 744 14.14 -16.37 18.68
N LYS A 745 13.18 -15.45 18.54
CA LYS A 745 11.96 -15.71 17.78
C LYS A 745 12.32 -15.79 16.30
N TRP A 746 11.65 -16.68 15.56
CA TRP A 746 11.80 -16.70 14.11
C TRP A 746 11.29 -15.36 13.53
N PRO A 747 12.00 -14.74 12.58
CA PRO A 747 11.54 -13.47 12.01
C PRO A 747 10.24 -13.66 11.25
N GLU A 748 9.34 -12.69 11.40
CA GLU A 748 8.20 -12.52 10.49
C GLU A 748 8.77 -12.11 9.12
N HIS A 749 8.36 -12.81 8.06
CA HIS A 749 8.83 -12.53 6.69
C HIS A 749 8.03 -11.38 6.07
N PHE A 750 6.71 -11.39 6.23
CA PHE A 750 5.82 -10.36 5.73
C PHE A 750 6.06 -9.01 6.42
N GLN A 751 6.15 -7.95 5.62
CA GLN A 751 6.31 -6.58 6.12
C GLN A 751 5.23 -5.68 5.54
N ILE A 752 4.31 -5.22 6.40
CA ILE A 752 3.25 -4.27 6.00
C ILE A 752 3.91 -3.00 5.46
N SER A 753 3.68 -2.70 4.17
CA SER A 753 4.19 -1.51 3.50
C SER A 753 3.77 -0.21 4.21
N THR A 754 4.50 0.87 3.94
CA THR A 754 4.19 2.19 4.51
C THR A 754 2.79 2.65 4.16
N ASP A 755 2.38 2.47 2.90
CA ASP A 755 1.06 2.87 2.41
C ASP A 755 -0.06 2.03 3.01
N MET A 756 0.08 0.70 3.08
CA MET A 756 -0.92 -0.14 3.75
C MET A 756 -1.03 0.19 5.24
N ARG A 757 0.07 0.55 5.91
CA ARG A 757 0.02 0.99 7.30
C ARG A 757 -0.75 2.30 7.47
N ILE A 758 -0.62 3.25 6.54
CA ILE A 758 -1.40 4.49 6.53
C ILE A 758 -2.89 4.17 6.28
N VAL A 759 -3.21 3.34 5.28
CA VAL A 759 -4.58 2.93 4.94
C VAL A 759 -5.25 2.20 6.11
N LEU A 760 -4.57 1.24 6.74
CA LEU A 760 -5.11 0.51 7.88
C LEU A 760 -5.32 1.43 9.08
N ASN A 761 -4.39 2.36 9.35
CA ASN A 761 -4.55 3.37 10.40
C ASN A 761 -5.72 4.32 10.12
N LEU A 762 -6.06 4.62 8.86
CA LEU A 762 -7.25 5.40 8.50
C LEU A 762 -8.54 4.60 8.72
N VAL A 763 -8.56 3.34 8.26
CA VAL A 763 -9.72 2.45 8.30
C VAL A 763 -10.12 2.04 9.72
N HIS A 764 -9.16 1.85 10.63
CA HIS A 764 -9.41 1.33 11.99
C HIS A 764 -9.56 2.43 13.07
N GLN A 765 -9.76 3.69 12.69
CA GLN A 765 -10.11 4.76 13.62
C GLN A 765 -11.62 4.83 13.85
N ASP A 766 -12.08 5.06 15.08
CA ASP A 766 -13.49 5.35 15.41
C ASP A 766 -13.91 6.80 15.03
N ASN A 767 -13.46 7.28 13.86
CA ASN A 767 -13.64 8.64 13.36
C ASN A 767 -14.52 8.67 12.10
N GLN A 768 -15.17 9.80 11.81
CA GLN A 768 -15.90 10.00 10.54
C GLN A 768 -15.02 9.72 9.31
N LYS A 769 -13.74 10.13 9.35
CA LYS A 769 -12.75 9.89 8.29
C LYS A 769 -12.57 8.41 7.93
N ALA A 770 -12.69 7.49 8.90
CA ALA A 770 -12.62 6.05 8.64
C ALA A 770 -13.82 5.56 7.83
N ARG A 771 -15.02 6.13 8.06
CA ARG A 771 -16.22 5.85 7.26
C ARG A 771 -16.09 6.38 5.83
N TYR A 772 -15.47 7.55 5.65
CA TYR A 772 -15.11 8.08 4.33
C TYR A 772 -14.10 7.17 3.61
N ALA A 773 -13.05 6.70 4.30
CA ALA A 773 -12.08 5.76 3.76
C ALA A 773 -12.69 4.39 3.39
N MET A 774 -13.56 3.82 4.24
CA MET A 774 -14.16 2.51 4.00
C MET A 774 -15.21 2.50 2.90
N GLU A 775 -16.13 3.47 2.86
CA GLU A 775 -17.09 3.57 1.75
C GLU A 775 -16.37 3.82 0.41
N PHE A 776 -15.27 4.57 0.40
CA PHE A 776 -14.43 4.72 -0.79
C PHE A 776 -13.92 3.36 -1.31
N LEU A 777 -13.36 2.53 -0.42
CA LEU A 777 -12.85 1.20 -0.78
C LEU A 777 -13.98 0.24 -1.18
N GLN A 778 -15.16 0.30 -0.53
CA GLN A 778 -16.35 -0.46 -0.91
C GLN A 778 -16.86 -0.11 -2.31
N CYS A 779 -16.96 1.19 -2.65
CA CYS A 779 -17.37 1.64 -3.98
C CYS A 779 -16.34 1.27 -5.07
N VAL A 780 -15.03 1.36 -4.77
CA VAL A 780 -13.98 0.90 -5.70
C VAL A 780 -14.01 -0.61 -5.87
N TRP A 781 -14.31 -1.37 -4.82
CA TRP A 781 -14.46 -2.82 -4.90
C TRP A 781 -15.65 -3.22 -5.76
N LEU A 782 -16.80 -2.55 -5.59
CA LEU A 782 -17.99 -2.69 -6.42
C LEU A 782 -17.71 -2.34 -7.90
N GLU A 783 -17.01 -1.23 -8.19
CA GLU A 783 -16.54 -0.92 -9.55
C GLU A 783 -15.70 -2.06 -10.13
N ALA A 784 -14.78 -2.62 -9.33
CA ALA A 784 -13.80 -3.60 -9.77
C ALA A 784 -14.39 -4.99 -10.04
N GLN A 785 -15.47 -5.39 -9.35
CA GLN A 785 -16.15 -6.67 -9.57
C GLN A 785 -17.00 -6.68 -10.85
N VAL A 786 -17.57 -5.53 -11.24
CA VAL A 786 -18.58 -5.46 -12.30
C VAL A 786 -17.95 -5.45 -13.70
N SER A 787 -18.44 -6.32 -14.58
CA SER A 787 -17.96 -6.43 -15.97
C SER A 787 -18.26 -5.15 -16.76
N GLY A 788 -17.20 -4.39 -17.10
CA GLY A 788 -17.31 -3.07 -17.74
C GLY A 788 -17.21 -1.89 -16.75
N GLY A 789 -16.98 -2.15 -15.46
CA GLY A 789 -16.86 -1.12 -14.43
C GLY A 789 -18.15 -0.33 -14.26
N LEU A 790 -18.05 1.00 -14.16
CA LEU A 790 -19.18 1.91 -13.95
C LEU A 790 -20.30 1.76 -14.99
N ASP A 791 -19.99 1.44 -16.24
CA ASP A 791 -21.01 1.24 -17.29
C ASP A 791 -21.74 -0.11 -17.15
N GLY A 792 -21.15 -1.09 -16.43
CA GLY A 792 -21.77 -2.37 -16.11
C GLY A 792 -22.71 -2.33 -14.91
N LEU A 793 -22.60 -1.32 -14.02
CA LEU A 793 -23.56 -1.05 -12.94
C LEU A 793 -24.96 -0.63 -13.46
N THR A 794 -25.13 -0.60 -14.78
CA THR A 794 -26.36 -0.24 -15.47
C THR A 794 -27.18 -1.46 -15.92
N SER A 795 -26.62 -2.68 -15.80
CA SER A 795 -27.32 -3.96 -15.95
C SER A 795 -27.66 -4.58 -14.59
N SER A 796 -28.87 -5.11 -14.44
CA SER A 796 -29.37 -5.70 -13.19
C SER A 796 -28.83 -7.10 -12.86
N GLU A 797 -28.01 -7.68 -13.74
CA GLU A 797 -27.55 -9.06 -13.68
C GLU A 797 -26.03 -9.10 -13.52
N TRP A 798 -25.56 -9.06 -12.28
CA TRP A 798 -24.19 -9.43 -11.90
C TRP A 798 -24.24 -10.23 -10.60
N GLU A 799 -23.56 -11.38 -10.56
CA GLU A 799 -23.50 -12.22 -9.36
C GLU A 799 -22.38 -11.72 -8.43
N PRO A 800 -22.69 -11.31 -7.18
CA PRO A 800 -21.67 -10.91 -6.23
C PRO A 800 -20.86 -12.13 -5.79
N VAL A 801 -19.56 -12.14 -6.08
CA VAL A 801 -18.64 -13.20 -5.64
C VAL A 801 -18.51 -13.17 -4.11
N GLU A 802 -18.36 -14.33 -3.48
CA GLU A 802 -18.20 -14.43 -2.02
C GLU A 802 -16.90 -13.75 -1.53
N PHE A 803 -17.05 -12.61 -0.87
CA PHE A 803 -15.98 -11.82 -0.26
C PHE A 803 -16.37 -11.39 1.16
N SER A 804 -15.40 -10.85 1.92
CA SER A 804 -15.64 -10.37 3.27
C SER A 804 -16.73 -9.30 3.29
N GLN A 805 -17.70 -9.44 4.22
CA GLN A 805 -18.83 -8.52 4.38
C GLN A 805 -18.38 -7.06 4.60
N VAL A 806 -17.14 -6.84 5.05
CA VAL A 806 -16.50 -5.54 5.24
C VAL A 806 -16.40 -4.72 3.95
N LEU A 807 -16.26 -5.36 2.78
CA LEU A 807 -16.21 -4.67 1.47
C LEU A 807 -17.54 -4.66 0.71
N ASN A 808 -18.61 -5.23 1.26
CA ASN A 808 -19.92 -5.20 0.63
C ASN A 808 -20.61 -3.85 0.92
N LEU A 809 -20.72 -3.00 -0.10
CA LEU A 809 -21.48 -1.75 -0.03
C LEU A 809 -22.97 -2.08 0.23
N PRO A 810 -23.65 -1.41 1.19
CA PRO A 810 -25.08 -1.63 1.42
C PRO A 810 -25.91 -1.15 0.23
N THR A 811 -27.08 -1.76 0.02
CA THR A 811 -27.98 -1.48 -1.12
C THR A 811 -28.40 -0.01 -1.24
N GLU A 812 -28.53 0.71 -0.12
CA GLU A 812 -28.79 2.16 -0.13
C GLU A 812 -27.58 2.95 -0.67
N GLY A 813 -26.35 2.57 -0.30
CA GLY A 813 -25.11 3.13 -0.84
C GLY A 813 -24.87 2.78 -2.31
N GLU A 814 -25.23 1.57 -2.74
CA GLU A 814 -25.19 1.19 -4.15
C GLU A 814 -26.16 2.04 -4.99
N ASN A 815 -27.40 2.25 -4.52
CA ASN A 815 -28.36 3.11 -5.21
C ASN A 815 -27.91 4.58 -5.30
N ILE A 816 -27.23 5.07 -4.26
CA ILE A 816 -26.58 6.39 -4.26
C ILE A 816 -25.46 6.43 -5.30
N LEU A 817 -24.55 5.44 -5.34
CA LEU A 817 -23.46 5.37 -6.33
C LEU A 817 -23.99 5.28 -7.77
N ARG A 818 -24.96 4.38 -8.02
CA ARG A 818 -25.64 4.23 -9.32
C ARG A 818 -26.28 5.54 -9.78
N SER A 819 -26.81 6.35 -8.86
CA SER A 819 -27.42 7.66 -9.15
C SER A 819 -26.41 8.81 -9.29
N PHE A 820 -25.21 8.66 -8.72
CA PHE A 820 -24.09 9.60 -8.92
C PHE A 820 -23.46 9.48 -10.30
N ILE A 821 -23.39 8.28 -10.89
CA ILE A 821 -22.78 8.02 -12.21
C ILE A 821 -23.48 8.86 -13.30
N THR A 822 -22.70 9.65 -14.05
CA THR A 822 -23.25 10.57 -15.06
C THR A 822 -24.03 9.85 -16.16
N THR A 823 -23.58 8.67 -16.58
CA THR A 823 -24.24 7.91 -17.66
C THR A 823 -25.60 7.38 -17.24
N ASN A 824 -25.78 7.04 -15.95
CA ASN A 824 -27.08 6.69 -15.38
C ASN A 824 -27.95 7.91 -15.14
N LEU A 825 -27.42 8.98 -14.55
CA LEU A 825 -28.17 10.21 -14.30
C LEU A 825 -28.80 10.74 -15.60
N ILE A 826 -28.06 10.71 -16.71
CA ILE A 826 -28.57 11.09 -18.04
C ILE A 826 -29.66 10.10 -18.52
N LYS A 827 -29.45 8.78 -18.45
CA LYS A 827 -30.48 7.77 -18.82
C LYS A 827 -31.79 7.97 -18.02
N ASP A 828 -31.68 8.12 -16.70
CA ASP A 828 -32.80 8.36 -15.79
C ASP A 828 -33.58 9.63 -16.14
N ILE A 829 -32.86 10.73 -16.43
CA ILE A 829 -33.49 12.00 -16.80
C ILE A 829 -34.19 11.87 -18.17
N ILE A 830 -33.57 11.20 -19.17
CA ILE A 830 -34.19 10.98 -20.49
C ILE A 830 -35.46 10.11 -20.35
N TYR A 831 -35.41 9.04 -19.56
CA TYR A 831 -36.59 8.21 -19.26
C TYR A 831 -37.69 9.00 -18.55
N ALA A 832 -37.33 9.88 -17.61
CA ALA A 832 -38.27 10.77 -16.92
C ALA A 832 -38.79 11.94 -17.80
N VAL A 833 -38.15 12.23 -18.93
CA VAL A 833 -38.68 13.14 -19.97
C VAL A 833 -39.66 12.38 -20.88
N GLU A 834 -39.30 11.18 -21.35
CA GLU A 834 -40.16 10.34 -22.20
C GLU A 834 -41.48 9.97 -21.52
N ASN A 835 -41.42 9.58 -20.24
CA ASN A 835 -42.57 9.16 -19.44
C ASN A 835 -43.25 10.32 -18.67
N GLY A 836 -42.82 11.57 -18.88
CA GLY A 836 -43.37 12.73 -18.19
C GLY A 836 -44.90 12.87 -18.38
N THR A 837 -45.60 13.10 -17.27
CA THR A 837 -47.06 13.16 -17.16
C THR A 837 -47.61 14.58 -17.18
N SER A 838 -46.79 15.58 -16.84
CA SER A 838 -47.18 16.99 -16.78
C SER A 838 -46.12 17.94 -17.37
N HIS A 839 -46.54 19.12 -17.83
CA HIS A 839 -45.63 20.10 -18.44
C HIS A 839 -44.62 20.66 -17.42
N VAL A 840 -44.98 20.68 -16.14
CA VAL A 840 -44.08 21.08 -15.05
C VAL A 840 -42.99 20.02 -14.84
N GLU A 841 -43.35 18.74 -14.86
CA GLU A 841 -42.43 17.60 -14.74
C GLU A 841 -41.47 17.52 -15.93
N VAL A 842 -41.98 17.60 -17.17
CA VAL A 842 -41.13 17.61 -18.37
C VAL A 842 -40.17 18.80 -18.35
N LYS A 843 -40.64 20.02 -18.04
CA LYS A 843 -39.74 21.18 -17.88
C LYS A 843 -38.73 20.98 -16.76
N LYS A 844 -39.11 20.39 -15.61
CA LYS A 844 -38.19 20.09 -14.50
C LYS A 844 -37.04 19.19 -14.98
N ASN A 845 -37.38 18.11 -15.70
CA ASN A 845 -36.42 17.09 -16.13
C ASN A 845 -35.53 17.57 -17.29
N VAL A 846 -36.08 18.32 -18.25
CA VAL A 846 -35.29 18.97 -19.32
C VAL A 846 -34.27 19.97 -18.76
N ASN A 847 -34.63 20.74 -17.73
CA ASN A 847 -33.67 21.66 -17.09
C ASN A 847 -32.61 20.91 -16.25
N MET A 848 -32.93 19.77 -15.64
CA MET A 848 -31.91 18.88 -15.04
C MET A 848 -30.96 18.31 -16.10
N LEU A 849 -31.46 17.96 -17.29
CA LEU A 849 -30.63 17.47 -18.39
C LEU A 849 -29.64 18.56 -18.85
N LYS A 850 -30.14 19.78 -19.09
CA LYS A 850 -29.30 20.94 -19.44
C LYS A 850 -28.21 21.19 -18.40
N CYS A 851 -28.55 21.13 -17.11
CA CYS A 851 -27.57 21.23 -16.02
C CYS A 851 -26.57 20.05 -16.02
N SER A 852 -27.00 18.83 -16.33
CA SER A 852 -26.11 17.66 -16.42
C SER A 852 -25.15 17.74 -17.60
N TYR A 853 -25.58 18.29 -18.73
CA TYR A 853 -24.73 18.49 -19.92
C TYR A 853 -23.70 19.60 -19.72
N LEU A 854 -24.03 20.69 -19.01
CA LEU A 854 -23.06 21.72 -18.62
C LEU A 854 -21.91 21.17 -17.74
N GLN A 855 -22.08 20.02 -17.09
CA GLN A 855 -21.01 19.34 -16.36
C GLN A 855 -20.08 18.51 -17.27
N LEU A 856 -20.51 18.10 -18.47
CA LEU A 856 -19.73 17.24 -19.37
C LEU A 856 -18.42 17.87 -19.87
N PRO A 857 -18.34 19.18 -20.19
CA PRO A 857 -17.06 19.85 -20.46
C PRO A 857 -16.04 19.69 -19.34
N LEU A 858 -16.47 19.60 -18.08
CA LEU A 858 -15.60 19.45 -16.91
C LEU A 858 -15.24 17.99 -16.57
N LEU A 859 -15.73 17.01 -17.35
CA LEU A 859 -15.56 15.57 -17.12
C LEU A 859 -14.73 14.91 -18.25
N PRO A 860 -13.38 14.79 -18.11
CA PRO A 860 -12.50 14.41 -19.22
C PRO A 860 -12.80 13.03 -19.82
N LYS A 861 -13.20 12.07 -18.98
CA LYS A 861 -13.56 10.70 -19.39
C LYS A 861 -14.79 10.64 -20.30
N LEU A 862 -15.61 11.69 -20.32
CA LEU A 862 -16.90 11.73 -21.01
C LEU A 862 -16.87 12.58 -22.28
N ARG A 863 -15.91 13.52 -22.42
CA ARG A 863 -15.71 14.36 -23.62
C ARG A 863 -15.58 13.59 -24.95
N SER A 864 -15.22 12.30 -24.92
CA SER A 864 -15.02 11.45 -26.10
C SER A 864 -16.20 10.53 -26.45
N ARG A 865 -17.28 10.54 -25.67
CA ARG A 865 -18.46 9.69 -25.90
C ARG A 865 -19.61 10.54 -26.45
N HIS A 866 -20.07 10.22 -27.66
CA HIS A 866 -21.30 10.79 -28.22
C HIS A 866 -22.51 10.27 -27.43
N PHE A 867 -23.02 11.06 -26.49
CA PHE A 867 -24.02 10.60 -25.53
C PHE A 867 -25.43 10.48 -26.13
N PHE A 868 -25.80 9.23 -26.43
CA PHE A 868 -27.15 8.73 -26.65
C PHE A 868 -28.08 9.56 -27.58
N PRO A 869 -27.65 9.93 -28.81
CA PRO A 869 -28.53 10.59 -29.77
C PRO A 869 -29.78 9.76 -30.11
N ASP A 870 -29.69 8.42 -30.06
CA ASP A 870 -30.80 7.52 -30.36
C ASP A 870 -31.87 7.52 -29.24
N LEU A 871 -31.48 7.42 -27.97
CA LEU A 871 -32.42 7.50 -26.84
C LEU A 871 -33.01 8.92 -26.72
N TRP A 872 -32.20 9.95 -26.97
CA TRP A 872 -32.69 11.33 -26.96
C TRP A 872 -33.68 11.59 -28.08
N SER A 873 -33.36 11.20 -29.32
CA SER A 873 -34.29 11.34 -30.45
C SER A 873 -35.57 10.51 -30.28
N GLN A 874 -35.51 9.33 -29.64
CA GLN A 874 -36.71 8.58 -29.24
C GLN A 874 -37.57 9.37 -28.25
N ALA A 875 -36.99 9.86 -27.14
CA ALA A 875 -37.73 10.63 -26.14
C ALA A 875 -38.33 11.93 -26.72
N MET A 876 -37.57 12.61 -27.60
CA MET A 876 -38.01 13.84 -28.28
C MET A 876 -39.10 13.60 -29.33
N LYS A 877 -39.16 12.41 -29.93
CA LYS A 877 -40.16 12.04 -30.95
C LYS A 877 -41.60 12.28 -30.47
N ARG A 878 -41.89 12.05 -29.18
CA ARG A 878 -43.21 12.30 -28.58
C ARG A 878 -43.65 13.76 -28.75
N PHE A 879 -42.76 14.70 -28.44
CA PHE A 879 -43.05 16.14 -28.47
C PHE A 879 -43.06 16.72 -29.90
N VAL A 880 -42.23 16.20 -30.80
CA VAL A 880 -42.14 16.68 -32.19
C VAL A 880 -43.24 16.11 -33.09
N THR A 881 -43.80 14.94 -32.76
CA THR A 881 -44.89 14.32 -33.56
C THR A 881 -46.30 14.70 -33.09
N SER A 882 -46.47 15.17 -31.86
CA SER A 882 -47.72 15.76 -31.40
C SER A 882 -47.87 17.21 -31.86
N GLN A 883 -48.97 17.56 -32.53
CA GLN A 883 -49.33 18.96 -32.70
C GLN A 883 -49.72 19.57 -31.32
N PRO A 884 -49.23 20.77 -30.97
CA PRO A 884 -49.62 21.44 -29.73
C PRO A 884 -51.10 21.82 -29.79
N ASN A 885 -51.87 21.46 -28.75
CA ASN A 885 -53.32 21.71 -28.68
C ASN A 885 -53.67 22.92 -27.80
N SER A 886 -52.68 23.47 -27.09
CA SER A 886 -52.79 24.62 -26.20
C SER A 886 -51.51 25.46 -26.24
N THR A 887 -51.62 26.73 -25.86
CA THR A 887 -50.47 27.62 -25.66
C THR A 887 -49.48 27.11 -24.61
N SER A 888 -49.90 26.19 -23.72
CA SER A 888 -49.02 25.54 -22.76
C SER A 888 -48.19 24.41 -23.37
N ASP A 889 -48.67 23.79 -24.46
CA ASP A 889 -47.93 22.82 -25.26
C ASP A 889 -46.90 23.54 -26.13
N GLU A 890 -47.28 24.67 -26.76
CA GLU A 890 -46.38 25.54 -27.53
C GLU A 890 -45.21 26.01 -26.65
N GLN A 891 -45.50 26.53 -25.46
CA GLN A 891 -44.48 26.92 -24.48
C GLN A 891 -43.66 25.75 -23.93
N LEU A 892 -44.13 24.49 -24.04
CA LEU A 892 -43.34 23.32 -23.69
C LEU A 892 -42.40 22.95 -24.85
N LEU A 893 -42.92 22.94 -26.07
CA LEU A 893 -42.19 22.63 -27.30
C LEU A 893 -41.04 23.62 -27.53
N CYS A 894 -41.27 24.93 -27.37
CA CYS A 894 -40.19 25.93 -27.42
C CYS A 894 -39.11 25.63 -26.37
N HIS A 895 -39.46 25.45 -25.09
CA HIS A 895 -38.48 25.14 -24.04
C HIS A 895 -37.63 23.89 -24.35
N VAL A 896 -38.25 22.87 -24.95
CA VAL A 896 -37.57 21.65 -25.40
C VAL A 896 -36.60 21.96 -26.56
N ILE A 897 -37.05 22.70 -27.59
CA ILE A 897 -36.22 23.07 -28.75
C ILE A 897 -35.06 23.98 -28.34
N ASP A 898 -35.31 25.02 -27.55
CA ASP A 898 -34.30 25.93 -27.01
C ASP A 898 -33.26 25.18 -26.16
N SER A 899 -33.71 24.13 -25.45
CA SER A 899 -32.79 23.25 -24.73
C SER A 899 -31.96 22.41 -25.69
N ILE A 900 -32.54 21.82 -26.74
CA ILE A 900 -31.83 21.04 -27.77
C ILE A 900 -30.77 21.89 -28.49
N ASP A 901 -31.07 23.13 -28.86
CA ASP A 901 -30.09 24.03 -29.49
C ASP A 901 -28.87 24.23 -28.58
N THR A 902 -29.10 24.53 -27.29
CA THR A 902 -28.04 24.60 -26.27
C THR A 902 -27.43 23.25 -25.84
N LEU A 903 -27.78 22.16 -26.51
CA LEU A 903 -27.18 20.81 -26.35
C LEU A 903 -26.48 20.34 -27.64
N LEU A 904 -26.59 21.08 -28.74
CA LEU A 904 -25.95 20.83 -30.03
C LEU A 904 -24.78 21.78 -30.32
N GLN A 905 -24.66 22.85 -29.53
CA GLN A 905 -23.56 23.84 -29.53
C GLN A 905 -22.42 23.41 -28.58
#